data_AF-A0A9P7VDV3-F1
#
_entry.id   AF-A0A9P7VDV3-F1
#
_cell.length_a   1.000
_cell.length_b   1.000
_cell.length_c   1.000
_cell.angle_alpha   90.00
_cell.angle_beta   90.00
_cell.angle_gamma   90.00
#
_symmetry.space_group_name_H-M   'P 1'
#
loop_
_entity.id
_entity.type
_entity.pdbx_description
1 polymer ?
#
loop_
_entity_poly.entity_id
_entity_poly.type
_entity_poly.pdbx_seq_one_letter_code
_entity_poly.pdbx_strand_id
1 'polypeptide(L)'
;MLRRLGVTLRSGIRSSNINYSSNGVITRLYSNVSPQANQKPQQDDNGIESFKRNQTEYLFGVRVDPRQQKEHLERIANDPRLKGLDPNSPQYRYQTQLIHREIVGNNTKDQKKFERSERFKAMVFGIVLLVGIVSAHQTFMHWEYLKAKFTHKYYYKEVAESQDKVNSVDDPLRNLKSTEMMEKNLRKEISAIENLGSKVIDSREKSGLYLFGFDWTRLPARLNYFDGKFIKDVKLYRDFVVVVLENGEVATVANDHKVTPLNLPFKVEKSLASGDYVYFLTNKGNINYITAEPIQQVSTRTWYGMSHATTPYKTLETNAPVSDISSGQSHMLLLTKNGSVQIVRTSEKGANVGQYGIPQYSPFESESMPINVPHDIQLLNKELALQSNGSKYIRTRQFTSIDSGANHNVVLESSGAVWTWGQNNYGQCGIDVAFTTNSQPIPRKVIEPNQNYTVNRVFAGGDTTYLKCADDRNNQEFIQAFGNGLVGQLGVSRYLQVCSQPSTMKSITGLSEYDEKQRKVVPIGVKELSVGTSHFFVTLNNLGNQKDVMVGGDNCCGQYGNGKLAKSSKPVYIPKLLEPIDLDESTRDMSILSMKLNDSTVNRMLLLDGYRLTGDKVKVEQVIAAGDNKSALFYKRV
;
A
#
# COMPACT_ATOMS: atom_id res chain seq x y z
N MET A 1 15.23 35.41 17.35
CA MET A 1 14.12 36.38 17.25
C MET A 1 13.05 35.97 18.25
N LEU A 2 12.99 36.67 19.39
CA LEU A 2 11.99 36.48 20.44
C LEU A 2 10.60 36.91 19.95
N ARG A 3 9.58 36.17 20.42
CA ARG A 3 8.15 36.54 20.55
C ARG A 3 7.39 36.99 19.30
N ARG A 4 6.31 36.25 18.99
CA ARG A 4 4.98 36.86 18.79
C ARG A 4 3.87 35.91 19.25
N LEU A 5 3.20 36.34 20.33
CA LEU A 5 1.76 36.31 20.62
C LEU A 5 1.12 34.91 20.74
N GLY A 6 0.63 34.46 21.90
CA GLY A 6 -0.38 35.08 22.77
C GLY A 6 -1.78 34.69 22.26
N VAL A 7 -2.79 34.26 23.02
CA VAL A 7 -3.09 34.38 24.46
C VAL A 7 -4.43 33.61 24.69
N THR A 8 -4.56 32.87 25.82
CA THR A 8 -5.79 32.49 26.61
C THR A 8 -6.98 31.75 25.96
N LEU A 9 -7.78 30.89 26.61
CA LEU A 9 -8.53 30.95 27.90
C LEU A 9 -8.77 29.51 28.44
N ARG A 10 -8.59 29.18 29.73
CA ARG A 10 -9.63 29.05 30.81
C ARG A 10 -11.00 28.56 30.33
N SER A 11 -11.76 27.65 30.94
CA SER A 11 -11.71 26.88 32.21
C SER A 11 -13.01 26.04 32.27
N GLY A 12 -13.05 24.90 32.97
CA GLY A 12 -14.32 24.21 33.31
C GLY A 12 -14.14 22.71 33.55
N ILE A 13 -13.69 22.28 34.74
CA ILE A 13 -14.51 21.79 35.88
C ILE A 13 -14.96 20.31 35.75
N ARG A 14 -14.44 19.55 36.73
CA ARG A 14 -14.96 18.35 37.43
C ARG A 14 -14.85 16.94 36.82
N SER A 15 -13.89 16.20 37.41
CA SER A 15 -14.00 14.84 37.98
C SER A 15 -15.44 14.30 38.15
N SER A 16 -15.75 13.02 37.94
CA SER A 16 -15.09 11.88 38.60
C SER A 16 -15.51 10.50 38.03
N ASN A 17 -14.56 9.56 38.10
CA ASN A 17 -14.67 8.10 38.30
C ASN A 17 -15.35 7.22 37.22
N ILE A 18 -14.60 6.23 36.72
CA ILE A 18 -14.72 4.79 37.07
C ILE A 18 -13.45 4.04 36.60
N ASN A 19 -12.96 3.15 37.46
CA ASN A 19 -11.81 2.27 37.32
C ASN A 19 -11.89 1.34 36.08
N TYR A 20 -10.74 0.95 35.51
CA TYR A 20 -10.46 -0.46 35.23
C TYR A 20 -8.94 -0.73 35.21
N SER A 21 -8.57 -1.77 35.94
CA SER A 21 -7.26 -2.42 35.99
C SER A 21 -6.94 -3.16 34.69
N SER A 22 -5.66 -3.23 34.30
CA SER A 22 -4.97 -4.52 34.12
C SER A 22 -3.55 -4.33 33.56
N ASN A 23 -2.59 -4.80 34.35
CA ASN A 23 -1.37 -5.53 33.97
C ASN A 23 -0.98 -5.59 32.49
N GLY A 24 0.13 -4.93 32.18
CA GLY A 24 0.90 -5.15 30.96
C GLY A 24 2.12 -6.02 31.24
N VAL A 25 2.30 -7.06 30.43
CA VAL A 25 3.58 -7.71 30.17
C VAL A 25 3.61 -7.96 28.66
N ILE A 26 4.66 -7.51 27.97
CA ILE A 26 5.60 -8.35 27.22
C ILE A 26 6.74 -7.50 26.63
N THR A 27 7.90 -8.13 26.71
CA THR A 27 9.30 -7.82 26.45
C THR A 27 9.66 -7.65 24.96
N ARG A 28 10.79 -6.99 24.67
CA ARG A 28 11.53 -7.03 23.39
C ARG A 28 12.80 -7.91 23.50
N LEU A 29 12.93 -8.84 22.56
CA LEU A 29 14.07 -9.27 21.72
C LEU A 29 15.41 -8.52 21.87
N TYR A 30 16.65 -9.02 21.64
CA TYR A 30 17.39 -10.25 21.24
C TYR A 30 18.87 -9.94 21.69
N SER A 31 19.81 -10.84 21.99
CA SER A 31 20.59 -11.66 21.04
C SER A 31 21.74 -12.40 21.76
N ASN A 32 22.14 -13.53 21.18
CA ASN A 32 23.13 -14.53 21.60
C ASN A 32 24.58 -14.07 21.77
N VAL A 33 25.27 -14.62 22.78
CA VAL A 33 26.67 -15.08 22.73
C VAL A 33 26.79 -16.33 23.64
N SER A 34 27.34 -17.42 23.11
CA SER A 34 27.70 -18.66 23.83
C SER A 34 29.24 -18.76 23.97
N PRO A 35 29.81 -19.79 24.62
CA PRO A 35 29.68 -20.24 26.01
C PRO A 35 31.07 -20.39 26.69
N GLN A 36 31.16 -20.45 28.03
CA GLN A 36 32.03 -21.36 28.83
C GLN A 36 32.23 -20.90 30.29
N ALA A 37 32.48 -21.91 31.13
CA ALA A 37 33.10 -21.89 32.47
C ALA A 37 32.19 -21.78 33.70
N ASN A 38 31.80 -22.95 34.20
CA ASN A 38 31.59 -23.25 35.62
C ASN A 38 32.78 -22.77 36.47
N GLN A 39 32.53 -22.02 37.54
CA GLN A 39 33.27 -22.14 38.81
C GLN A 39 32.42 -21.62 39.98
N LYS A 40 32.54 -22.33 41.11
CA LYS A 40 31.77 -22.26 42.37
C LYS A 40 31.95 -20.95 43.16
N PRO A 41 31.06 -20.67 44.14
CA PRO A 41 31.15 -19.49 45.01
C PRO A 41 32.24 -19.62 46.09
N GLN A 42 32.94 -18.52 46.38
CA GLN A 42 33.70 -18.32 47.61
C GLN A 42 33.05 -17.19 48.42
N GLN A 43 32.55 -17.54 49.61
CA GLN A 43 32.37 -16.62 50.74
C GLN A 43 33.74 -16.18 51.22
N ASP A 44 33.87 -14.91 51.62
CA ASP A 44 34.73 -14.56 52.74
C ASP A 44 34.18 -13.30 53.46
N ASP A 45 34.33 -13.38 54.78
CA ASP A 45 33.65 -12.63 55.81
C ASP A 45 34.18 -11.19 55.96
N ASN A 46 33.31 -10.19 55.78
CA ASN A 46 33.50 -8.83 56.29
C ASN A 46 32.16 -8.14 56.66
N GLY A 47 31.09 -8.94 56.83
CA GLY A 47 29.73 -8.48 57.13
C GLY A 47 29.45 -8.14 58.60
N ILE A 48 30.44 -8.22 59.50
CA ILE A 48 30.22 -8.06 60.95
C ILE A 48 30.96 -6.84 61.55
N GLU A 49 32.02 -6.33 60.91
CA GLU A 49 32.69 -5.09 61.35
C GLU A 49 32.02 -3.80 60.84
N SER A 50 31.25 -3.86 59.75
CA SER A 50 30.51 -2.70 59.21
C SER A 50 29.20 -2.44 59.94
N PHE A 51 28.68 -3.40 60.72
CA PHE A 51 27.42 -3.28 61.46
C PHE A 51 27.58 -2.74 62.89
N LYS A 52 28.77 -2.83 63.49
CA LYS A 52 29.09 -2.24 64.82
C LYS A 52 29.51 -0.76 64.76
N ARG A 53 29.66 -0.17 63.58
CA ARG A 53 30.11 1.23 63.38
C ARG A 53 29.01 2.31 63.48
N ASN A 54 27.76 1.93 63.78
CA ASN A 54 26.61 2.84 63.80
C ASN A 54 25.85 2.86 65.15
N GLN A 55 26.51 2.54 66.28
CA GLN A 55 25.97 2.92 67.58
C GLN A 55 26.16 4.43 67.75
N THR A 56 25.10 5.18 67.47
CA THR A 56 25.11 6.61 67.68
C THR A 56 24.82 6.96 69.13
N GLU A 57 25.82 7.51 69.80
CA GLU A 57 25.70 8.10 71.12
C GLU A 57 25.09 9.50 71.03
N TYR A 58 24.14 9.76 71.92
CA TYR A 58 23.51 11.07 72.05
C TYR A 58 24.23 11.82 73.15
N LEU A 59 24.86 12.94 72.79
CA LEU A 59 25.40 13.87 73.77
C LEU A 59 24.38 15.01 73.94
N PHE A 60 23.85 15.20 75.14
CA PHE A 60 22.79 16.19 75.42
C PHE A 60 21.57 16.10 74.46
N GLY A 61 21.20 14.89 74.04
CA GLY A 61 20.02 14.64 73.20
C GLY A 61 20.20 14.91 71.70
N VAL A 62 21.42 15.17 71.22
CA VAL A 62 21.71 15.37 69.79
C VAL A 62 22.79 14.38 69.32
N ARG A 63 22.67 13.92 68.06
CA ARG A 63 23.54 12.90 67.45
C ARG A 63 24.91 13.50 67.13
N VAL A 64 25.98 12.92 67.66
CA VAL A 64 27.37 13.34 67.37
C VAL A 64 28.16 12.15 66.82
N ASP A 65 29.07 12.39 65.88
CA ASP A 65 29.96 11.35 65.37
C ASP A 65 30.96 10.93 66.46
N PRO A 66 31.06 9.64 66.82
CA PRO A 66 31.98 9.13 67.84
C PRO A 66 33.44 9.53 67.62
N ARG A 67 33.88 9.75 66.37
CA ARG A 67 35.28 10.12 66.05
C ARG A 67 35.63 11.56 66.40
N GLN A 68 34.64 12.46 66.43
CA GLN A 68 34.81 13.89 66.69
C GLN A 68 34.34 14.30 68.09
N GLN A 69 33.87 13.34 68.88
CA GLN A 69 33.28 13.55 70.21
C GLN A 69 34.25 14.23 71.18
N LYS A 70 35.54 13.87 71.14
CA LYS A 70 36.57 14.45 72.02
C LYS A 70 36.84 15.92 71.69
N GLU A 71 37.02 16.26 70.42
CA GLU A 71 37.21 17.64 69.95
C GLU A 71 35.97 18.51 70.18
N HIS A 72 34.78 17.93 70.01
CA HIS A 72 33.50 18.59 70.27
C HIS A 72 33.32 18.93 71.76
N LEU A 73 33.68 18.00 72.65
CA LEU A 73 33.67 18.21 74.10
C LEU A 73 34.71 19.26 74.53
N GLU A 74 35.92 19.23 73.94
CA GLU A 74 36.97 20.23 74.22
C GLU A 74 36.55 21.63 73.79
N ARG A 75 35.88 21.78 72.63
CA ARG A 75 35.34 23.06 72.17
C ARG A 75 34.26 23.61 73.11
N ILE A 76 33.39 22.75 73.62
CA ILE A 76 32.37 23.15 74.59
C ILE A 76 33.04 23.55 75.90
N ALA A 77 33.95 22.74 76.44
CA ALA A 77 34.61 22.99 77.72
C ALA A 77 35.43 24.29 77.74
N ASN A 78 36.01 24.68 76.59
CA ASN A 78 36.83 25.88 76.46
C ASN A 78 36.05 27.14 76.05
N ASP A 79 34.72 27.07 75.90
CA ASP A 79 33.92 28.22 75.50
C ASP A 79 33.93 29.33 76.59
N PRO A 80 34.26 30.59 76.24
CA PRO A 80 34.30 31.70 77.19
C PRO A 80 33.01 31.89 78.00
N ARG A 81 31.85 31.51 77.45
CA ARG A 81 30.53 31.64 78.10
C ARG A 81 30.34 30.69 79.28
N LEU A 82 31.17 29.66 79.42
CA LEU A 82 31.14 28.72 80.54
C LEU A 82 32.13 29.07 81.67
N LYS A 83 33.01 30.06 81.48
CA LYS A 83 33.99 30.48 82.48
C LYS A 83 33.31 31.21 83.65
N GLY A 84 33.53 30.71 84.88
CA GLY A 84 33.00 31.31 86.11
C GLY A 84 31.63 30.78 86.57
N LEU A 85 31.04 29.82 85.85
CA LEU A 85 29.82 29.12 86.24
C LEU A 85 30.15 27.77 86.90
N ASP A 86 29.50 27.44 88.01
CA ASP A 86 29.69 26.15 88.70
C ASP A 86 29.20 24.99 87.78
N PRO A 87 30.06 23.99 87.48
CA PRO A 87 29.73 22.84 86.63
C PRO A 87 28.46 22.07 87.03
N ASN A 88 28.07 22.09 88.31
CA ASN A 88 26.88 21.40 88.80
C ASN A 88 25.62 22.30 88.86
N SER A 89 25.74 23.58 88.50
CA SER A 89 24.61 24.51 88.50
C SER A 89 23.65 24.26 87.31
N PRO A 90 22.33 24.53 87.49
CA PRO A 90 21.38 24.49 86.38
C PRO A 90 21.74 25.46 85.24
N GLN A 91 22.35 26.60 85.56
CA GLN A 91 22.75 27.61 84.58
C GLN A 91 23.90 27.14 83.68
N TYR A 92 24.88 26.43 84.24
CA TYR A 92 25.96 25.82 83.46
C TYR A 92 25.37 24.84 82.43
N ARG A 93 24.54 23.89 82.88
CA ARG A 93 23.91 22.89 82.00
C ARG A 93 23.10 23.53 80.86
N TYR A 94 22.38 24.61 81.13
CA TYR A 94 21.61 25.32 80.12
C TYR A 94 22.51 26.01 79.08
N GLN A 95 23.57 26.69 79.52
CA GLN A 95 24.55 27.31 78.61
C GLN A 95 25.29 26.26 77.78
N THR A 96 25.71 25.14 78.38
CA THR A 96 26.34 24.03 77.67
C THR A 96 25.43 23.48 76.57
N GLN A 97 24.12 23.35 76.83
CA GLN A 97 23.14 22.92 75.83
C GLN A 97 22.98 23.92 74.67
N LEU A 98 22.98 25.23 74.96
CA LEU A 98 22.90 26.27 73.92
C LEU A 98 24.12 26.26 73.02
N ILE A 99 25.33 26.22 73.59
CA ILE A 99 26.60 26.17 72.84
C ILE A 99 26.66 24.90 72.00
N HIS A 100 26.30 23.75 72.59
CA HIS A 100 26.23 22.48 71.87
C HIS A 100 25.28 22.57 70.65
N ARG A 101 24.10 23.16 70.83
CA ARG A 101 23.12 23.35 69.75
C ARG A 101 23.63 24.29 68.66
N GLU A 102 24.38 25.32 69.02
CA GLU A 102 25.00 26.26 68.08
C GLU A 102 26.09 25.58 67.22
N ILE A 103 26.98 24.79 67.85
CA ILE A 103 28.05 24.06 67.14
C ILE A 103 27.46 23.02 66.19
N VAL A 104 26.48 22.22 66.64
CA VAL A 104 25.81 21.24 65.77
C VAL A 104 25.04 21.95 64.64
N GLY A 105 24.40 23.09 64.93
CA GLY A 105 23.72 23.91 63.94
C GLY A 105 24.64 24.45 62.84
N ASN A 106 25.87 24.85 63.19
CA ASN A 106 26.85 25.32 62.22
C ASN A 106 27.46 24.17 61.41
N ASN A 107 27.84 23.06 62.05
CA ASN A 107 28.37 21.88 61.35
C ASN A 107 27.37 21.29 60.34
N THR A 108 26.07 21.25 60.69
CA THR A 108 25.03 20.78 59.76
C THR A 108 24.78 21.74 58.60
N LYS A 109 24.95 23.06 58.80
CA LYS A 109 24.89 24.05 57.70
C LYS A 109 26.07 23.89 56.75
N ASP A 110 27.28 23.68 57.27
CA ASP A 110 28.48 23.52 56.46
C ASP A 110 28.49 22.19 55.70
N GLN A 111 28.03 21.09 56.32
CA GLN A 111 27.79 19.83 55.61
C GLN A 111 26.78 19.99 54.49
N LYS A 112 25.65 20.68 54.72
CA LYS A 112 24.65 20.94 53.66
C LYS A 112 25.21 21.80 52.53
N LYS A 113 26.08 22.77 52.82
CA LYS A 113 26.78 23.56 51.79
C LYS A 113 27.76 22.70 51.00
N PHE A 114 28.53 21.85 51.68
CA PHE A 114 29.48 20.93 51.05
C PHE A 114 28.77 19.91 50.15
N GLU A 115 27.72 19.24 50.67
CA GLU A 115 26.90 18.31 49.89
C GLU A 115 26.27 18.99 48.67
N ARG A 116 25.81 20.23 48.81
CA ARG A 116 25.23 20.99 47.68
C ARG A 116 26.30 21.32 46.63
N SER A 117 27.51 21.66 47.05
CA SER A 117 28.66 21.88 46.14
C SER A 117 29.06 20.59 45.43
N GLU A 118 29.17 19.46 46.13
CA GLU A 118 29.55 18.19 45.52
C GLU A 118 28.48 17.65 44.57
N ARG A 119 27.19 17.78 44.92
CA ARG A 119 26.09 17.47 44.00
C ARG A 119 26.10 18.36 42.76
N PHE A 120 26.46 19.64 42.91
CA PHE A 120 26.57 20.55 41.79
C PHE A 120 27.75 20.18 40.88
N LYS A 121 28.93 19.87 41.43
CA LYS A 121 30.07 19.37 40.65
C LYS A 121 29.75 18.07 39.92
N ALA A 122 29.11 17.11 40.60
CA ALA A 122 28.69 15.85 39.99
C ALA A 122 27.66 16.05 38.87
N MET A 123 26.73 16.98 39.05
CA MET A 123 25.76 17.37 38.02
C MET A 123 26.46 17.99 36.79
N VAL A 124 27.39 18.93 37.01
CA VAL A 124 28.17 19.55 35.93
C VAL A 124 29.00 18.50 35.20
N PHE A 125 29.67 17.61 35.93
CA PHE A 125 30.45 16.52 35.35
C PHE A 125 29.57 15.58 34.52
N GLY A 126 28.38 15.23 35.03
CA GLY A 126 27.39 14.42 34.31
C GLY A 126 26.92 15.08 33.01
N ILE A 127 26.66 16.39 33.01
CA ILE A 127 26.28 17.14 31.81
C ILE A 127 27.43 17.14 30.78
N VAL A 128 28.67 17.38 31.20
CA VAL A 128 29.84 17.36 30.29
C VAL A 128 30.03 15.98 29.66
N LEU A 129 29.88 14.91 30.45
CA LEU A 129 29.99 13.53 29.96
C LEU A 129 28.89 13.21 28.95
N LEU A 130 27.65 13.66 29.21
CA LEU A 130 26.51 13.46 28.32
C LEU A 130 26.67 14.25 27.02
N VAL A 131 27.11 15.51 27.09
CA VAL A 131 27.46 16.31 25.90
C VAL A 131 28.60 15.65 25.13
N GLY A 132 29.62 15.13 25.81
CA GLY A 132 30.72 14.39 25.19
C GLY A 132 30.26 13.14 24.45
N ILE A 133 29.40 12.32 25.08
CA ILE A 133 28.83 11.12 24.46
C ILE A 133 27.93 11.48 23.28
N VAL A 134 27.04 12.47 23.41
CA VAL A 134 26.16 12.92 22.32
C VAL A 134 26.97 13.49 21.17
N SER A 135 28.01 14.28 21.46
CA SER A 135 28.90 14.85 20.45
C SER A 135 29.72 13.78 19.75
N ALA A 136 30.26 12.81 20.49
CA ALA A 136 30.98 11.66 19.92
C ALA A 136 30.05 10.79 19.08
N HIS A 137 28.82 10.54 19.54
CA HIS A 137 27.82 9.80 18.80
C HIS A 137 27.39 10.55 17.53
N GLN A 138 27.11 11.85 17.59
CA GLN A 138 26.84 12.67 16.40
C GLN A 138 28.04 12.69 15.45
N THR A 139 29.26 12.82 15.96
CA THR A 139 30.48 12.82 15.14
C THR A 139 30.69 11.47 14.46
N PHE A 140 30.43 10.37 15.15
CA PHE A 140 30.47 9.01 14.59
C PHE A 140 29.38 8.80 13.54
N MET A 141 28.13 9.17 13.85
CA MET A 141 26.99 9.07 12.93
C MET A 141 27.17 9.96 11.69
N HIS A 142 27.92 11.06 11.81
CA HIS A 142 28.24 11.98 10.71
C HIS A 142 29.69 11.85 10.21
N TRP A 143 30.41 10.78 10.58
CA TRP A 143 31.83 10.62 10.26
C TRP A 143 32.08 10.59 8.76
N GLU A 144 31.22 9.90 8.01
CA GLU A 144 31.29 9.88 6.54
C GLU A 144 31.04 11.26 5.90
N TYR A 145 30.16 12.09 6.50
CA TYR A 145 29.92 13.47 6.04
C TYR A 145 31.11 14.39 6.35
N LEU A 146 31.69 14.31 7.54
CA LEU A 146 32.86 15.09 7.94
C LEU A 146 34.09 14.70 7.10
N LYS A 147 34.30 13.40 6.89
CA LYS A 147 35.34 12.86 6.00
C LYS A 147 35.13 13.34 4.56
N ALA A 148 33.89 13.37 4.05
CA ALA A 148 33.58 13.89 2.72
C ALA A 148 33.89 15.40 2.58
N LYS A 149 33.60 16.20 3.60
CA LYS A 149 33.89 17.65 3.61
C LYS A 149 35.40 17.94 3.54
N PHE A 150 36.22 17.15 4.24
CA PHE A 150 37.69 17.29 4.25
C PHE A 150 38.39 16.66 3.04
N THR A 151 37.75 15.73 2.31
CA THR A 151 38.37 15.02 1.17
C THR A 151 37.93 15.52 -0.21
N HIS A 152 37.05 16.54 -0.29
CA HIS A 152 36.56 17.15 -1.54
C HIS A 152 36.14 16.14 -2.62
N LYS A 153 35.56 15.00 -2.21
CA LYS A 153 34.93 14.02 -3.10
C LYS A 153 33.51 13.77 -2.61
N TYR A 154 32.56 14.49 -3.20
CA TYR A 154 31.14 14.19 -3.00
C TYR A 154 30.68 13.14 -4.01
N TYR A 155 30.15 12.03 -3.51
CA TYR A 155 29.19 11.19 -4.22
C TYR A 155 28.03 10.89 -3.25
N TYR A 156 27.02 11.75 -3.25
CA TYR A 156 25.70 11.46 -2.69
C TYR A 156 24.68 11.66 -3.81
N LYS A 157 24.26 10.55 -4.42
CA LYS A 157 23.46 10.52 -5.65
C LYS A 157 22.03 11.06 -5.45
N GLU A 158 21.46 10.95 -4.26
CA GLU A 158 20.01 11.14 -4.06
C GLU A 158 19.59 12.51 -3.51
N VAL A 159 20.46 13.22 -2.76
CA VAL A 159 20.17 14.58 -2.27
C VAL A 159 20.58 15.65 -3.29
N ALA A 160 21.63 15.38 -4.08
CA ALA A 160 21.94 16.18 -5.25
C ALA A 160 20.80 16.12 -6.28
N GLU A 161 20.18 14.95 -6.52
CA GLU A 161 19.07 14.80 -7.47
C GLU A 161 17.80 15.60 -7.14
N SER A 162 17.58 15.97 -5.86
CA SER A 162 16.40 16.77 -5.46
C SER A 162 16.66 18.28 -5.51
N GLN A 163 17.89 18.72 -5.18
CA GLN A 163 18.29 20.13 -5.32
C GLN A 163 18.66 20.48 -6.78
N ASP A 164 19.24 19.53 -7.54
CA ASP A 164 19.59 19.68 -8.96
C ASP A 164 18.36 19.73 -9.87
N LYS A 165 17.21 19.15 -9.47
CA LYS A 165 15.92 19.29 -10.18
C LYS A 165 15.32 20.68 -10.07
N VAL A 166 15.67 21.45 -9.04
CA VAL A 166 15.17 22.82 -8.84
C VAL A 166 16.09 23.84 -9.53
N ASN A 167 17.37 23.50 -9.72
CA ASN A 167 18.37 24.35 -10.37
C ASN A 167 18.54 24.07 -11.90
N SER A 168 17.81 23.11 -12.47
CA SER A 168 17.98 22.67 -13.87
C SER A 168 17.35 23.59 -14.93
N VAL A 169 16.81 24.75 -14.54
CA VAL A 169 16.22 25.69 -15.49
C VAL A 169 17.30 26.50 -16.23
N ASP A 170 18.47 26.73 -15.61
CA ASP A 170 19.45 27.72 -16.10
C ASP A 170 20.79 27.16 -16.62
N ASP A 171 21.01 25.83 -16.62
CA ASP A 171 22.29 25.22 -17.05
C ASP A 171 22.15 24.33 -18.32
N PRO A 172 22.47 24.85 -19.52
CA PRO A 172 22.28 24.15 -20.79
C PRO A 172 23.12 22.87 -20.93
N LEU A 173 24.30 22.81 -20.29
CA LEU A 173 25.21 21.65 -20.35
C LEU A 173 24.72 20.46 -19.51
N ARG A 174 23.99 20.72 -18.42
CA ARG A 174 23.34 19.67 -17.62
C ARG A 174 22.05 19.16 -18.28
N ASN A 175 21.33 20.04 -18.97
CA ASN A 175 20.16 19.64 -19.77
C ASN A 175 20.54 18.72 -20.93
N LEU A 176 21.67 18.97 -21.61
CA LEU A 176 22.25 18.08 -22.64
C LEU A 176 22.49 16.65 -22.13
N LYS A 177 23.04 16.48 -20.92
CA LYS A 177 23.22 15.14 -20.32
C LYS A 177 21.89 14.45 -20.00
N SER A 178 20.86 15.22 -19.64
CA SER A 178 19.52 14.67 -19.44
C SER A 178 18.87 14.23 -20.75
N THR A 179 19.05 15.01 -21.83
CA THR A 179 18.49 14.70 -23.16
C THR A 179 19.24 13.56 -23.82
N GLU A 180 20.57 13.52 -23.72
CA GLU A 180 21.38 12.37 -24.18
C GLU A 180 20.97 11.08 -23.45
N MET A 181 20.71 11.15 -22.14
CA MET A 181 20.25 9.99 -21.38
C MET A 181 18.83 9.58 -21.79
N MET A 182 17.93 10.53 -22.02
CA MET A 182 16.57 10.27 -22.52
C MET A 182 16.62 9.62 -23.91
N GLU A 183 17.42 10.17 -24.82
CA GLU A 183 17.67 9.61 -26.15
C GLU A 183 18.22 8.19 -26.06
N LYS A 184 19.27 7.97 -25.27
CA LYS A 184 19.88 6.64 -25.10
C LYS A 184 18.88 5.62 -24.57
N ASN A 185 18.07 6.01 -23.58
CA ASN A 185 17.02 5.15 -23.04
C ASN A 185 15.96 4.84 -24.09
N LEU A 186 15.49 5.85 -24.84
CA LEU A 186 14.51 5.67 -25.90
C LEU A 186 15.03 4.75 -27.00
N ARG A 187 16.26 4.94 -27.48
CA ARG A 187 16.90 4.05 -28.48
C ARG A 187 16.96 2.61 -28.01
N LYS A 188 17.25 2.38 -26.73
CA LYS A 188 17.26 1.04 -26.12
C LYS A 188 15.87 0.41 -26.11
N GLU A 189 14.83 1.18 -25.78
CA GLU A 189 13.46 0.66 -25.79
C GLU A 189 12.98 0.39 -27.23
N ILE A 190 13.28 1.26 -28.20
CA ILE A 190 12.93 1.04 -29.61
C ILE A 190 13.63 -0.21 -30.17
N SER A 191 14.94 -0.38 -29.91
CA SER A 191 15.64 -1.59 -30.37
C SER A 191 15.13 -2.86 -29.68
N ALA A 192 14.70 -2.76 -28.41
CA ALA A 192 14.02 -3.87 -27.74
C ALA A 192 12.69 -4.22 -28.43
N ILE A 193 11.88 -3.24 -28.81
CA ILE A 193 10.63 -3.45 -29.58
C ILE A 193 10.93 -4.11 -30.93
N GLU A 194 11.93 -3.62 -31.66
CA GLU A 194 12.32 -4.17 -32.97
C GLU A 194 12.81 -5.62 -32.85
N ASN A 195 13.56 -5.95 -31.79
CA ASN A 195 14.04 -7.31 -31.51
C ASN A 195 12.91 -8.30 -31.21
N LEU A 196 11.73 -7.83 -30.77
CA LEU A 196 10.53 -8.66 -30.64
C LEU A 196 9.88 -8.97 -32.00
N GLY A 197 10.45 -8.46 -33.10
CA GLY A 197 9.84 -8.48 -34.42
C GLY A 197 8.62 -7.58 -34.52
N SER A 198 8.38 -6.72 -33.52
CA SER A 198 7.23 -5.82 -33.47
C SER A 198 7.40 -4.73 -34.53
N LYS A 199 6.36 -4.53 -35.34
CA LYS A 199 6.31 -3.42 -36.29
C LYS A 199 5.53 -2.26 -35.69
N VAL A 200 6.08 -1.06 -35.81
CA VAL A 200 5.33 0.17 -35.54
C VAL A 200 4.38 0.39 -36.71
N ILE A 201 3.07 0.33 -36.42
CA ILE A 201 1.97 0.47 -37.37
C ILE A 201 1.07 1.58 -36.84
N ASP A 202 0.55 2.42 -37.75
CA ASP A 202 -0.37 3.49 -37.38
C ASP A 202 -1.58 2.93 -36.62
N SER A 203 -1.80 3.45 -35.41
CA SER A 203 -2.90 3.02 -34.54
C SER A 203 -4.29 3.26 -35.15
N ARG A 204 -4.41 4.14 -36.14
CA ARG A 204 -5.66 4.46 -36.85
C ARG A 204 -5.86 3.64 -38.13
N GLU A 205 -4.86 2.91 -38.57
CA GLU A 205 -4.97 2.08 -39.78
C GLU A 205 -5.36 0.63 -39.47
N LYS A 206 -4.80 0.03 -38.40
CA LYS A 206 -4.95 -1.40 -38.17
C LYS A 206 -5.11 -1.76 -36.69
N SER A 207 -6.15 -2.54 -36.37
CA SER A 207 -6.37 -3.09 -35.02
C SER A 207 -5.27 -4.05 -34.59
N GLY A 208 -5.02 -4.17 -33.28
CA GLY A 208 -3.98 -5.04 -32.75
C GLY A 208 -3.98 -5.18 -31.23
N LEU A 209 -2.91 -5.78 -30.70
CA LEU A 209 -2.64 -5.89 -29.26
C LEU A 209 -1.26 -5.33 -28.98
N TYR A 210 -1.17 -4.46 -27.99
CA TYR A 210 0.09 -3.95 -27.45
C TYR A 210 0.26 -4.46 -26.02
N LEU A 211 1.46 -4.91 -25.67
CA LEU A 211 1.84 -5.31 -24.32
C LEU A 211 3.04 -4.49 -23.83
N PHE A 212 3.08 -4.23 -22.52
CA PHE A 212 4.18 -3.52 -21.86
C PHE A 212 4.19 -3.83 -20.36
N GLY A 213 5.37 -3.68 -19.72
CA GLY A 213 5.58 -3.99 -18.31
C GLY A 213 6.54 -5.15 -18.07
N PHE A 214 6.35 -5.91 -16.99
CA PHE A 214 7.23 -7.00 -16.53
C PHE A 214 7.52 -8.05 -17.60
N ASP A 215 8.79 -8.31 -17.91
CA ASP A 215 9.29 -9.17 -19.02
C ASP A 215 9.06 -8.64 -20.45
N TRP A 216 8.40 -7.49 -20.61
CA TRP A 216 8.25 -6.76 -21.87
C TRP A 216 9.01 -5.42 -21.85
N THR A 217 8.84 -4.66 -22.92
CA THR A 217 9.36 -3.30 -23.05
C THR A 217 8.60 -2.32 -22.15
N ARG A 218 9.25 -1.19 -21.82
CA ARG A 218 8.64 -0.13 -21.01
C ARG A 218 7.81 0.84 -21.84
N LEU A 219 7.87 0.70 -23.16
CA LEU A 219 6.97 1.30 -24.13
C LEU A 219 6.05 0.20 -24.69
N PRO A 220 4.81 0.52 -25.10
CA PRO A 220 3.91 -0.46 -25.69
C PRO A 220 4.49 -1.12 -26.94
N ALA A 221 4.68 -2.44 -26.90
CA ALA A 221 5.12 -3.24 -28.04
C ALA A 221 3.94 -3.96 -28.68
N ARG A 222 3.81 -3.86 -29.99
CA ARG A 222 2.72 -4.47 -30.77
C ARG A 222 3.01 -5.93 -31.10
N LEU A 223 2.04 -6.82 -30.92
CA LEU A 223 2.16 -8.23 -31.27
C LEU A 223 1.58 -8.51 -32.66
N ASN A 224 2.43 -8.84 -33.63
CA ASN A 224 2.05 -9.08 -35.03
C ASN A 224 0.95 -10.13 -35.21
N TYR A 225 0.90 -11.16 -34.34
CA TYR A 225 -0.12 -12.21 -34.41
C TYR A 225 -1.56 -11.67 -34.31
N PHE A 226 -1.75 -10.54 -33.63
CA PHE A 226 -3.05 -9.93 -33.39
C PHE A 226 -3.39 -8.80 -34.37
N ASP A 227 -2.54 -8.54 -35.36
CA ASP A 227 -2.79 -7.50 -36.36
C ASP A 227 -4.05 -7.78 -37.18
N GLY A 228 -4.95 -6.81 -37.25
CA GLY A 228 -6.25 -6.93 -37.92
C GLY A 228 -7.26 -7.79 -37.16
N LYS A 229 -6.93 -8.26 -35.96
CA LYS A 229 -7.87 -8.97 -35.08
C LYS A 229 -8.52 -8.01 -34.09
N PHE A 230 -9.73 -8.33 -33.68
CA PHE A 230 -10.46 -7.62 -32.63
C PHE A 230 -10.52 -8.49 -31.39
N ILE A 231 -10.35 -7.87 -30.24
CA ILE A 231 -10.13 -8.55 -28.97
C ILE A 231 -11.26 -8.21 -28.02
N LYS A 232 -11.92 -9.24 -27.50
CA LYS A 232 -13.05 -9.11 -26.59
C LYS A 232 -12.61 -8.89 -25.14
N ASP A 233 -11.62 -9.65 -24.70
CA ASP A 233 -11.10 -9.65 -23.33
C ASP A 233 -9.60 -9.98 -23.32
N VAL A 234 -8.86 -9.36 -22.40
CA VAL A 234 -7.44 -9.61 -22.15
C VAL A 234 -7.22 -9.71 -20.66
N LYS A 235 -6.61 -10.80 -20.21
CA LYS A 235 -6.19 -10.99 -18.82
C LYS A 235 -4.69 -11.20 -18.72
N LEU A 236 -4.08 -10.39 -17.87
CA LEU A 236 -2.64 -10.22 -17.75
C LEU A 236 -2.17 -10.84 -16.42
N TYR A 237 -1.59 -12.03 -16.49
CA TYR A 237 -1.00 -12.73 -15.35
C TYR A 237 0.53 -12.57 -15.36
N ARG A 238 1.17 -12.92 -14.25
CA ARG A 238 2.63 -12.82 -14.11
C ARG A 238 3.41 -13.63 -15.12
N ASP A 239 2.93 -14.80 -15.48
CA ASP A 239 3.69 -15.76 -16.31
C ASP A 239 3.15 -15.90 -17.74
N PHE A 240 1.92 -15.46 -17.97
CA PHE A 240 1.27 -15.50 -19.28
C PHE A 240 0.12 -14.49 -19.40
N VAL A 241 -0.36 -14.30 -20.62
CA VAL A 241 -1.53 -13.49 -20.95
C VAL A 241 -2.56 -14.38 -21.62
N VAL A 242 -3.84 -14.22 -21.30
CA VAL A 242 -4.95 -14.86 -22.00
C VAL A 242 -5.68 -13.80 -22.81
N VAL A 243 -5.85 -14.06 -24.10
CA VAL A 243 -6.50 -13.15 -25.05
C VAL A 243 -7.71 -13.87 -25.64
N VAL A 244 -8.89 -13.28 -25.48
CA VAL A 244 -10.13 -13.74 -26.10
C VAL A 244 -10.43 -12.84 -27.28
N LEU A 245 -10.47 -13.42 -28.48
CA LEU A 245 -10.83 -12.71 -29.71
C LEU A 245 -12.36 -12.50 -29.78
N GLU A 246 -12.81 -11.53 -30.57
CA GLU A 246 -14.26 -11.27 -30.71
C GLU A 246 -15.07 -12.43 -31.28
N ASN A 247 -14.46 -13.28 -32.11
CA ASN A 247 -15.09 -14.49 -32.62
C ASN A 247 -15.27 -15.59 -31.54
N GLY A 248 -14.70 -15.38 -30.35
CA GLY A 248 -14.74 -16.29 -29.21
C GLY A 248 -13.58 -17.29 -29.14
N GLU A 249 -12.60 -17.20 -30.05
CA GLU A 249 -11.35 -17.98 -30.00
C GLU A 249 -10.42 -17.43 -28.92
N VAL A 250 -9.57 -18.29 -28.37
CA VAL A 250 -8.64 -17.94 -27.29
C VAL A 250 -7.20 -18.19 -27.73
N ALA A 251 -6.31 -17.29 -27.36
CA ALA A 251 -4.87 -17.47 -27.48
C ALA A 251 -4.18 -17.13 -26.16
N THR A 252 -3.11 -17.83 -25.83
CA THR A 252 -2.22 -17.49 -24.73
C THR A 252 -0.95 -16.85 -25.27
N VAL A 253 -0.38 -15.91 -24.52
CA VAL A 253 0.92 -15.30 -24.81
C VAL A 253 1.83 -15.56 -23.61
N ALA A 254 2.92 -16.27 -23.82
CA ALA A 254 3.93 -16.47 -22.78
C ALA A 254 4.86 -15.25 -22.66
N ASN A 255 5.62 -15.16 -21.56
CA ASN A 255 6.58 -14.07 -21.35
C ASN A 255 7.70 -14.03 -22.41
N ASP A 256 7.96 -15.14 -23.11
CA ASP A 256 8.86 -15.19 -24.26
C ASP A 256 8.24 -14.68 -25.57
N HIS A 257 7.04 -14.08 -25.49
CA HIS A 257 6.26 -13.51 -26.60
C HIS A 257 5.65 -14.56 -27.54
N LYS A 258 5.80 -15.85 -27.25
CA LYS A 258 5.20 -16.89 -28.06
C LYS A 258 3.69 -16.90 -27.88
N VAL A 259 2.98 -16.72 -28.99
CA VAL A 259 1.52 -16.81 -29.03
C VAL A 259 1.08 -18.23 -29.37
N THR A 260 0.23 -18.82 -28.55
CA THR A 260 -0.29 -20.18 -28.72
C THR A 260 -1.83 -20.13 -28.78
N PRO A 261 -2.45 -20.39 -29.95
CA PRO A 261 -3.91 -20.50 -30.03
C PRO A 261 -4.41 -21.78 -29.35
N LEU A 262 -5.55 -21.67 -28.66
CA LEU A 262 -6.23 -22.78 -28.00
C LEU A 262 -7.36 -23.32 -28.86
N ASN A 263 -7.38 -24.63 -29.09
CA ASN A 263 -8.44 -25.30 -29.82
C ASN A 263 -9.54 -25.75 -28.86
N LEU A 264 -10.47 -24.84 -28.56
CA LEU A 264 -11.62 -25.07 -27.68
C LEU A 264 -12.89 -25.35 -28.50
N PRO A 265 -13.74 -26.32 -28.11
CA PRO A 265 -14.95 -26.68 -28.86
C PRO A 265 -16.13 -25.73 -28.58
N PHE A 266 -15.89 -24.61 -27.92
CA PHE A 266 -16.89 -23.62 -27.53
C PHE A 266 -16.33 -22.20 -27.66
N LYS A 267 -17.22 -21.22 -27.81
CA LYS A 267 -16.87 -19.80 -27.90
C LYS A 267 -16.80 -19.18 -26.50
N VAL A 268 -15.70 -18.47 -26.25
CA VAL A 268 -15.44 -17.82 -24.97
C VAL A 268 -15.90 -16.37 -25.00
N GLU A 269 -16.51 -15.92 -23.92
CA GLU A 269 -16.92 -14.54 -23.69
C GLU A 269 -15.96 -13.80 -22.78
N LYS A 270 -15.57 -14.44 -21.67
CA LYS A 270 -14.63 -13.89 -20.68
C LYS A 270 -13.70 -15.01 -20.21
N SER A 271 -12.46 -14.65 -19.91
CA SER A 271 -11.49 -15.58 -19.34
C SER A 271 -11.00 -15.08 -17.99
N LEU A 272 -10.52 -16.00 -17.15
CA LEU A 272 -9.69 -15.67 -15.99
C LEU A 272 -8.76 -16.85 -15.65
N ALA A 273 -7.72 -16.59 -14.88
CA ALA A 273 -6.84 -17.59 -14.29
C ALA A 273 -6.78 -17.34 -12.79
N SER A 274 -6.83 -18.42 -12.03
CA SER A 274 -6.89 -18.39 -10.57
C SER A 274 -6.34 -19.71 -10.05
N GLY A 275 -5.39 -19.64 -9.12
CA GLY A 275 -4.71 -20.82 -8.62
C GLY A 275 -4.02 -21.58 -9.75
N ASP A 276 -4.39 -22.85 -9.90
CA ASP A 276 -3.75 -23.80 -10.81
C ASP A 276 -4.51 -23.93 -12.16
N TYR A 277 -5.53 -23.09 -12.39
CA TYR A 277 -6.47 -23.24 -13.50
C TYR A 277 -6.73 -21.93 -14.27
N VAL A 278 -7.13 -22.10 -15.53
CA VAL A 278 -7.71 -21.05 -16.39
C VAL A 278 -9.17 -21.41 -16.66
N TYR A 279 -10.07 -20.48 -16.39
CA TYR A 279 -11.52 -20.61 -16.53
C TYR A 279 -12.02 -19.76 -17.70
N PHE A 280 -13.03 -20.28 -18.38
CA PHE A 280 -13.65 -19.71 -19.57
C PHE A 280 -15.16 -19.64 -19.39
N LEU A 281 -15.69 -18.43 -19.33
CA LEU A 281 -17.13 -18.18 -19.37
C LEU A 281 -17.60 -18.16 -20.82
N THR A 282 -18.63 -18.93 -21.13
CA THR A 282 -19.28 -18.95 -22.44
C THR A 282 -20.49 -18.01 -22.47
N ASN A 283 -20.93 -17.61 -23.66
CA ASN A 283 -22.13 -16.77 -23.84
C ASN A 283 -23.44 -17.39 -23.30
N LYS A 284 -23.48 -18.70 -23.14
CA LYS A 284 -24.61 -19.42 -22.53
C LYS A 284 -24.61 -19.31 -21.01
N GLY A 285 -23.50 -18.89 -20.40
CA GLY A 285 -23.31 -18.82 -18.95
C GLY A 285 -22.71 -20.08 -18.33
N ASN A 286 -22.15 -20.98 -19.15
CA ASN A 286 -21.42 -22.15 -18.66
C ASN A 286 -19.95 -21.79 -18.46
N ILE A 287 -19.33 -22.40 -17.44
CA ILE A 287 -17.91 -22.22 -17.13
C ILE A 287 -17.16 -23.51 -17.41
N ASN A 288 -16.15 -23.43 -18.26
CA ASN A 288 -15.22 -24.52 -18.54
C ASN A 288 -13.82 -24.13 -18.06
N TYR A 289 -12.97 -25.09 -17.70
CA TYR A 289 -11.63 -24.78 -17.22
C TYR A 289 -10.58 -25.82 -17.62
N ILE A 290 -9.34 -25.36 -17.65
CA ILE A 290 -8.12 -26.13 -17.97
C ILE A 290 -7.05 -25.83 -16.92
N THR A 291 -5.98 -26.63 -16.88
CA THR A 291 -4.80 -26.35 -16.04
C THR A 291 -3.97 -25.20 -16.62
N ALA A 292 -3.40 -24.35 -15.76
CA ALA A 292 -2.65 -23.17 -16.17
C ALA A 292 -1.26 -23.46 -16.77
N GLU A 293 -0.63 -24.58 -16.43
CA GLU A 293 0.71 -24.98 -16.90
C GLU A 293 0.69 -26.09 -17.96
N PRO A 294 1.76 -26.16 -18.79
CA PRO A 294 1.72 -25.72 -20.17
C PRO A 294 0.80 -26.57 -21.03
N ILE A 295 -0.03 -25.89 -21.81
CA ILE A 295 -0.88 -26.49 -22.84
C ILE A 295 0.03 -27.00 -23.95
N GLN A 296 0.39 -28.28 -23.90
CA GLN A 296 1.04 -28.93 -25.02
C GLN A 296 0.01 -29.11 -26.14
N GLN A 297 0.25 -28.51 -27.30
CA GLN A 297 -0.50 -28.85 -28.49
C GLN A 297 -0.17 -30.30 -28.86
N VAL A 298 -1.12 -31.21 -28.61
CA VAL A 298 -1.02 -32.59 -29.07
C VAL A 298 -1.40 -32.60 -30.55
N SER A 299 -0.41 -32.51 -31.43
CA SER A 299 -0.61 -32.73 -32.86
C SER A 299 -0.64 -34.24 -33.13
N THR A 300 -1.74 -34.75 -33.69
CA THR A 300 -1.83 -36.14 -34.13
C THR A 300 -1.73 -36.21 -35.66
N ARG A 301 -0.85 -37.07 -36.17
CA ARG A 301 -0.75 -37.31 -37.60
C ARG A 301 -1.86 -38.28 -38.01
N THR A 302 -2.83 -37.78 -38.76
CA THR A 302 -3.88 -38.59 -39.41
C THR A 302 -3.49 -38.87 -40.86
N TRP A 303 -4.21 -39.80 -41.51
CA TRP A 303 -3.96 -40.13 -42.91
C TRP A 303 -4.30 -39.00 -43.89
N TYR A 304 -5.08 -38.01 -43.44
CA TYR A 304 -5.36 -36.75 -44.15
C TYR A 304 -4.40 -35.60 -43.80
N GLY A 305 -3.39 -35.84 -42.95
CA GLY A 305 -2.42 -34.82 -42.51
C GLY A 305 -2.37 -34.60 -41.00
N MET A 306 -1.72 -33.50 -40.58
CA MET A 306 -1.55 -33.16 -39.17
C MET A 306 -2.83 -32.53 -38.61
N SER A 307 -3.46 -33.20 -37.65
CA SER A 307 -4.63 -32.71 -36.91
C SER A 307 -4.21 -32.16 -35.56
N HIS A 308 -4.78 -31.04 -35.15
CA HIS A 308 -4.55 -30.46 -33.82
C HIS A 308 -5.64 -30.98 -32.89
N ALA A 309 -5.28 -31.73 -31.85
CA ALA A 309 -6.26 -32.23 -30.89
C ALA A 309 -6.97 -31.08 -30.17
N THR A 310 -8.25 -31.28 -29.86
CA THR A 310 -9.03 -30.38 -28.98
C THR A 310 -8.36 -30.33 -27.60
N THR A 311 -8.22 -29.14 -27.04
CA THR A 311 -7.65 -28.98 -25.68
C THR A 311 -8.59 -29.64 -24.66
N PRO A 312 -8.10 -30.58 -23.82
CA PRO A 312 -8.91 -31.19 -22.77
C PRO A 312 -9.41 -30.13 -21.78
N TYR A 313 -10.68 -30.20 -21.40
CA TYR A 313 -11.30 -29.26 -20.46
C TYR A 313 -12.26 -29.99 -19.53
N LYS A 314 -12.59 -29.34 -18.41
CA LYS A 314 -13.64 -29.75 -17.47
C LYS A 314 -14.71 -28.67 -17.38
N THR A 315 -15.93 -29.05 -17.06
CA THR A 315 -17.04 -28.13 -16.85
C THR A 315 -17.27 -27.95 -15.35
N LEU A 316 -17.52 -26.71 -14.93
CA LEU A 316 -17.90 -26.38 -13.57
C LEU A 316 -19.41 -26.48 -13.42
N GLU A 317 -19.89 -27.37 -12.56
CA GLU A 317 -21.33 -27.56 -12.31
C GLU A 317 -21.87 -26.40 -11.46
N THR A 318 -22.69 -25.55 -12.09
CA THR A 318 -23.29 -24.36 -11.45
C THR A 318 -24.79 -24.52 -11.33
N ASN A 319 -25.38 -23.97 -10.27
CA ASN A 319 -26.82 -24.11 -10.00
C ASN A 319 -27.69 -23.24 -10.92
N ALA A 320 -27.09 -22.25 -11.59
CA ALA A 320 -27.74 -21.36 -12.53
C ALA A 320 -26.70 -20.81 -13.52
N PRO A 321 -27.12 -20.42 -14.74
CA PRO A 321 -26.22 -19.80 -15.71
C PRO A 321 -25.53 -18.57 -15.13
N VAL A 322 -24.23 -18.43 -15.39
CA VAL A 322 -23.41 -17.34 -14.89
C VAL A 322 -23.43 -16.16 -15.87
N SER A 323 -23.49 -14.95 -15.31
CA SER A 323 -23.44 -13.68 -16.04
C SER A 323 -22.07 -13.03 -15.99
N ASP A 324 -21.37 -13.17 -14.85
CA ASP A 324 -20.02 -12.64 -14.70
C ASP A 324 -19.18 -13.49 -13.74
N ILE A 325 -17.86 -13.42 -13.92
CA ILE A 325 -16.86 -14.10 -13.08
C ILE A 325 -15.72 -13.14 -12.72
N SER A 326 -15.22 -13.24 -11.50
CA SER A 326 -14.00 -12.56 -11.06
C SER A 326 -13.18 -13.48 -10.14
N SER A 327 -11.86 -13.32 -10.11
CA SER A 327 -10.97 -14.21 -9.38
C SER A 327 -9.87 -13.48 -8.64
N GLY A 328 -9.55 -13.99 -7.45
CA GLY A 328 -8.32 -13.67 -6.75
C GLY A 328 -7.21 -14.68 -7.04
N GLN A 329 -6.29 -14.84 -6.09
CA GLN A 329 -5.16 -15.77 -6.22
C GLN A 329 -5.57 -17.24 -6.10
N SER A 330 -6.56 -17.54 -5.25
CA SER A 330 -6.95 -18.92 -4.91
C SER A 330 -8.46 -19.15 -4.82
N HIS A 331 -9.25 -18.17 -5.25
CA HIS A 331 -10.71 -18.20 -5.21
C HIS A 331 -11.31 -17.47 -6.40
N MET A 332 -12.55 -17.80 -6.73
CA MET A 332 -13.32 -17.18 -7.80
C MET A 332 -14.76 -16.92 -7.35
N LEU A 333 -15.25 -15.71 -7.62
CA LEU A 333 -16.65 -15.33 -7.49
C LEU A 333 -17.40 -15.56 -8.80
N LEU A 334 -18.63 -16.05 -8.66
CA LEU A 334 -19.58 -16.23 -9.76
C LEU A 334 -20.81 -15.37 -9.49
N LEU A 335 -21.19 -14.52 -10.45
CA LEU A 335 -22.47 -13.80 -10.44
C LEU A 335 -23.42 -14.50 -11.39
N THR A 336 -24.45 -15.15 -10.85
CA THR A 336 -25.46 -15.84 -11.65
C THR A 336 -26.38 -14.85 -12.38
N LYS A 337 -27.03 -15.28 -13.46
CA LYS A 337 -28.03 -14.47 -14.19
C LYS A 337 -29.26 -14.12 -13.35
N ASN A 338 -29.47 -14.78 -12.21
CA ASN A 338 -30.53 -14.48 -11.25
C ASN A 338 -30.08 -13.52 -10.13
N GLY A 339 -28.86 -12.96 -10.23
CA GLY A 339 -28.33 -11.97 -9.31
C GLY A 339 -27.77 -12.52 -8.00
N SER A 340 -27.56 -13.84 -7.87
CA SER A 340 -26.93 -14.46 -6.69
C SER A 340 -25.42 -14.62 -6.85
N VAL A 341 -24.69 -14.61 -5.74
CA VAL A 341 -23.23 -14.76 -5.72
C VAL A 341 -22.81 -16.12 -5.18
N GLN A 342 -21.96 -16.83 -5.92
CA GLN A 342 -21.33 -18.08 -5.48
C GLN A 342 -19.81 -17.92 -5.39
N ILE A 343 -19.17 -18.76 -4.58
CA ILE A 343 -17.72 -18.80 -4.40
C ILE A 343 -17.17 -20.17 -4.79
N VAL A 344 -15.98 -20.19 -5.38
CA VAL A 344 -15.25 -21.41 -5.77
C VAL A 344 -13.82 -21.30 -5.26
N ARG A 345 -13.29 -22.38 -4.67
CA ARG A 345 -11.86 -22.50 -4.38
C ARG A 345 -11.15 -23.03 -5.63
N THR A 346 -10.04 -22.39 -5.99
CA THR A 346 -9.33 -22.67 -7.26
C THR A 346 -7.90 -23.17 -7.07
N SER A 347 -7.43 -23.34 -5.83
CA SER A 347 -6.11 -23.94 -5.55
C SER A 347 -6.10 -24.76 -4.27
N GLU A 348 -5.29 -25.82 -4.27
CA GLU A 348 -4.96 -26.60 -3.08
C GLU A 348 -4.08 -25.81 -2.11
N LYS A 349 -3.11 -25.06 -2.65
CA LYS A 349 -2.04 -24.40 -1.89
C LYS A 349 -2.40 -23.00 -1.38
N GLY A 350 -3.56 -22.47 -1.78
CA GLY A 350 -4.01 -21.15 -1.37
C GLY A 350 -4.27 -21.03 0.12
N ALA A 351 -3.75 -19.98 0.75
CA ALA A 351 -4.02 -19.70 2.16
C ALA A 351 -5.49 -19.30 2.37
N ASN A 352 -6.15 -19.88 3.37
CA ASN A 352 -7.47 -19.41 3.80
C ASN A 352 -7.28 -18.19 4.71
N VAL A 353 -7.71 -17.03 4.24
CA VAL A 353 -7.73 -15.76 4.97
C VAL A 353 -9.15 -15.18 5.04
N GLY A 354 -10.17 -16.05 4.92
CA GLY A 354 -11.58 -15.66 4.98
C GLY A 354 -12.18 -15.23 3.65
N GLN A 355 -11.47 -15.41 2.53
CA GLN A 355 -11.96 -15.05 1.19
C GLN A 355 -13.22 -15.81 0.78
N TYR A 356 -13.54 -16.93 1.44
CA TYR A 356 -14.70 -17.73 1.06
C TYR A 356 -16.04 -17.13 1.51
N GLY A 357 -16.06 -16.34 2.58
CA GLY A 357 -17.29 -15.68 3.04
C GLY A 357 -18.35 -16.63 3.65
N ILE A 358 -18.00 -17.90 3.87
CA ILE A 358 -18.89 -18.94 4.42
C ILE A 358 -18.36 -19.34 5.80
N PRO A 359 -19.16 -19.24 6.89
CA PRO A 359 -18.70 -19.56 8.25
C PRO A 359 -18.08 -20.95 8.40
N GLN A 360 -18.65 -21.97 7.75
CA GLN A 360 -18.14 -23.35 7.76
C GLN A 360 -16.71 -23.48 7.22
N TYR A 361 -16.32 -22.61 6.28
CA TYR A 361 -14.99 -22.59 5.67
C TYR A 361 -14.16 -21.38 6.13
N SER A 362 -14.48 -20.85 7.32
CA SER A 362 -13.72 -19.77 7.94
C SER A 362 -12.28 -20.22 8.22
N PRO A 363 -11.29 -19.30 8.21
CA PRO A 363 -9.89 -19.61 8.54
C PRO A 363 -9.68 -20.13 9.98
N PHE A 364 -10.71 -20.05 10.82
CA PHE A 364 -10.70 -20.56 12.19
C PHE A 364 -11.25 -21.97 12.33
N GLU A 365 -11.82 -22.53 11.25
CA GLU A 365 -12.37 -23.88 11.20
C GLU A 365 -11.35 -24.87 10.62
N SER A 366 -11.52 -26.15 10.93
CA SER A 366 -10.66 -27.23 10.41
C SER A 366 -11.07 -27.71 9.02
N GLU A 367 -12.31 -27.45 8.60
CA GLU A 367 -12.85 -27.94 7.33
C GLU A 367 -12.35 -27.10 6.15
N SER A 368 -11.84 -27.78 5.11
CA SER A 368 -11.38 -27.11 3.90
C SER A 368 -12.44 -27.20 2.79
N MET A 369 -12.74 -26.07 2.14
CA MET A 369 -13.69 -26.05 1.04
C MET A 369 -13.19 -26.91 -0.14
N PRO A 370 -14.04 -27.74 -0.76
CA PRO A 370 -13.70 -28.49 -1.98
C PRO A 370 -13.29 -27.58 -3.14
N ILE A 371 -12.38 -28.06 -3.97
CA ILE A 371 -11.82 -27.33 -5.12
C ILE A 371 -12.72 -27.51 -6.33
N ASN A 372 -12.90 -26.44 -7.10
CA ASN A 372 -13.75 -26.44 -8.30
C ASN A 372 -15.18 -26.89 -8.03
N VAL A 373 -15.71 -26.58 -6.84
CA VAL A 373 -17.11 -26.78 -6.48
C VAL A 373 -17.70 -25.43 -6.08
N PRO A 374 -18.71 -24.92 -6.81
CA PRO A 374 -19.40 -23.69 -6.43
C PRO A 374 -20.21 -23.85 -5.14
N HIS A 375 -20.03 -22.91 -4.22
CA HIS A 375 -20.79 -22.82 -2.98
C HIS A 375 -21.60 -21.53 -2.93
N ASP A 376 -22.85 -21.62 -2.46
CA ASP A 376 -23.72 -20.46 -2.28
C ASP A 376 -23.35 -19.68 -1.00
N ILE A 377 -23.16 -18.37 -1.11
CA ILE A 377 -22.88 -17.52 0.06
C ILE A 377 -24.21 -17.11 0.70
N GLN A 378 -24.84 -18.05 1.42
CA GLN A 378 -26.23 -17.88 1.88
C GLN A 378 -26.48 -16.59 2.69
N LEU A 379 -25.58 -16.23 3.61
CA LEU A 379 -25.71 -15.04 4.45
C LEU A 379 -25.59 -13.72 3.67
N LEU A 380 -24.95 -13.77 2.50
CA LEU A 380 -24.88 -12.65 1.55
C LEU A 380 -26.11 -12.61 0.66
N ASN A 381 -26.49 -13.75 0.07
CA ASN A 381 -27.58 -13.82 -0.90
C ASN A 381 -28.96 -13.67 -0.27
N LYS A 382 -29.10 -13.95 1.03
CA LYS A 382 -30.39 -13.93 1.72
C LYS A 382 -30.33 -13.03 2.94
N GLU A 383 -31.47 -12.41 3.24
CA GLU A 383 -31.63 -11.62 4.45
C GLU A 383 -32.98 -11.85 5.10
N LEU A 384 -33.00 -11.66 6.41
CA LEU A 384 -34.22 -11.69 7.19
C LEU A 384 -34.85 -10.29 7.18
N ALA A 385 -35.94 -10.13 6.45
CA ALA A 385 -36.69 -8.89 6.35
C ALA A 385 -37.97 -8.95 7.19
N LEU A 386 -38.45 -7.79 7.63
CA LEU A 386 -39.70 -7.64 8.37
C LEU A 386 -40.79 -7.11 7.44
N GLN A 387 -41.98 -7.68 7.52
CA GLN A 387 -43.19 -7.13 6.91
C GLN A 387 -43.78 -6.02 7.80
N SER A 388 -44.69 -5.23 7.24
CA SER A 388 -45.41 -4.17 7.98
C SER A 388 -46.19 -4.68 9.19
N ASN A 389 -46.58 -5.95 9.19
CA ASN A 389 -47.27 -6.62 10.31
C ASN A 389 -46.31 -7.20 11.38
N GLY A 390 -44.99 -6.98 11.24
CA GLY A 390 -43.96 -7.49 12.15
C GLY A 390 -43.52 -8.94 11.91
N SER A 391 -44.14 -9.66 10.96
CA SER A 391 -43.70 -11.01 10.58
C SER A 391 -42.37 -10.99 9.81
N LYS A 392 -41.57 -12.05 9.97
CA LYS A 392 -40.27 -12.20 9.34
C LYS A 392 -40.38 -13.04 8.07
N TYR A 393 -39.70 -12.64 7.00
CA TYR A 393 -39.55 -13.42 5.78
C TYR A 393 -38.12 -13.36 5.24
N ILE A 394 -37.75 -14.32 4.40
CA ILE A 394 -36.43 -14.33 3.76
C ILE A 394 -36.53 -13.59 2.43
N ARG A 395 -35.77 -12.51 2.30
CA ARG A 395 -35.61 -11.76 1.05
C ARG A 395 -34.31 -12.17 0.38
N THR A 396 -34.37 -12.44 -0.92
CA THR A 396 -33.17 -12.69 -1.75
C THR A 396 -32.60 -11.36 -2.23
N ARG A 397 -31.31 -11.13 -2.01
CA ARG A 397 -30.58 -9.97 -2.54
C ARG A 397 -30.24 -10.20 -4.00
N GLN A 398 -30.08 -9.09 -4.72
CA GLN A 398 -29.75 -9.07 -6.14
C GLN A 398 -28.49 -8.23 -6.32
N PHE A 399 -27.43 -8.85 -6.84
CA PHE A 399 -26.14 -8.22 -7.08
C PHE A 399 -25.97 -7.86 -8.56
N THR A 400 -25.31 -6.75 -8.84
CA THR A 400 -25.14 -6.19 -10.19
C THR A 400 -23.68 -6.10 -10.62
N SER A 401 -22.74 -6.13 -9.68
CA SER A 401 -21.30 -6.10 -9.95
C SER A 401 -20.57 -6.91 -8.90
N ILE A 402 -19.57 -7.68 -9.31
CA ILE A 402 -18.68 -8.44 -8.44
C ILE A 402 -17.24 -8.16 -8.84
N ASP A 403 -16.33 -8.15 -7.87
CA ASP A 403 -14.90 -8.21 -8.16
C ASP A 403 -14.11 -8.84 -7.00
N SER A 404 -12.94 -9.39 -7.32
CA SER A 404 -12.06 -10.06 -6.37
C SER A 404 -10.66 -9.47 -6.46
N GLY A 405 -10.12 -9.07 -5.31
CA GLY A 405 -8.70 -8.78 -5.20
C GLY A 405 -7.89 -10.04 -4.98
N ALA A 406 -6.64 -9.92 -4.53
CA ALA A 406 -5.78 -11.08 -4.33
C ALA A 406 -6.43 -12.11 -3.38
N ASN A 407 -6.92 -11.65 -2.23
CA ASN A 407 -7.54 -12.51 -1.21
C ASN A 407 -8.76 -11.86 -0.53
N HIS A 408 -9.39 -10.88 -1.17
CA HIS A 408 -10.61 -10.24 -0.69
C HIS A 408 -11.61 -10.08 -1.83
N ASN A 409 -12.84 -9.73 -1.47
CA ASN A 409 -13.97 -9.65 -2.38
C ASN A 409 -14.75 -8.37 -2.14
N VAL A 410 -15.35 -7.86 -3.23
CA VAL A 410 -16.28 -6.75 -3.20
C VAL A 410 -17.45 -7.04 -4.13
N VAL A 411 -18.67 -6.77 -3.67
CA VAL A 411 -19.87 -6.90 -4.50
C VAL A 411 -20.80 -5.71 -4.31
N LEU A 412 -21.50 -5.35 -5.37
CA LEU A 412 -22.50 -4.29 -5.42
C LEU A 412 -23.90 -4.91 -5.47
N GLU A 413 -24.72 -4.60 -4.47
CA GLU A 413 -26.14 -4.90 -4.47
C GLU A 413 -26.89 -3.89 -5.34
N SER A 414 -27.95 -4.33 -6.01
CA SER A 414 -28.87 -3.49 -6.81
C SER A 414 -29.49 -2.32 -6.05
N SER A 415 -29.51 -2.37 -4.71
CA SER A 415 -29.93 -1.26 -3.85
C SER A 415 -28.89 -0.13 -3.76
N GLY A 416 -27.66 -0.34 -4.25
CA GLY A 416 -26.52 0.55 -4.08
C GLY A 416 -25.63 0.22 -2.88
N ALA A 417 -25.98 -0.82 -2.09
CA ALA A 417 -25.15 -1.27 -0.98
C ALA A 417 -23.89 -2.00 -1.47
N VAL A 418 -22.75 -1.78 -0.81
CA VAL A 418 -21.49 -2.48 -1.10
C VAL A 418 -21.13 -3.41 0.04
N TRP A 419 -20.79 -4.65 -0.30
CA TRP A 419 -20.38 -5.69 0.64
C TRP A 419 -18.96 -6.14 0.35
N THR A 420 -18.17 -6.38 1.41
CA THR A 420 -16.77 -6.81 1.32
C THR A 420 -16.45 -7.89 2.36
N TRP A 421 -15.47 -8.75 2.04
CA TRP A 421 -14.91 -9.75 2.95
C TRP A 421 -13.58 -10.30 2.44
N GLY A 422 -12.91 -11.11 3.27
CA GLY A 422 -11.60 -11.71 3.01
C GLY A 422 -10.48 -11.02 3.78
N GLN A 423 -9.29 -10.97 3.19
CA GLN A 423 -8.13 -10.33 3.80
C GLN A 423 -8.36 -8.83 4.04
N ASN A 424 -7.94 -8.31 5.19
CA ASN A 424 -8.11 -6.90 5.57
C ASN A 424 -6.88 -6.28 6.26
N ASN A 425 -5.67 -6.78 5.98
CA ASN A 425 -4.42 -6.26 6.58
C ASN A 425 -4.11 -4.80 6.22
N TYR A 426 -4.66 -4.28 5.12
CA TYR A 426 -4.45 -2.90 4.66
C TYR A 426 -5.75 -2.07 4.64
N GLY A 427 -6.84 -2.60 5.20
CA GLY A 427 -8.14 -1.95 5.14
C GLY A 427 -8.87 -2.14 3.81
N GLN A 428 -8.47 -3.12 2.98
CA GLN A 428 -9.04 -3.35 1.65
C GLN A 428 -10.50 -3.83 1.69
N CYS A 429 -10.98 -4.29 2.85
CA CYS A 429 -12.40 -4.56 3.08
C CYS A 429 -13.17 -3.31 3.54
N GLY A 430 -12.59 -2.12 3.62
CA GLY A 430 -13.36 -0.90 3.96
C GLY A 430 -13.77 -0.81 5.44
N ILE A 431 -13.10 -1.58 6.31
CA ILE A 431 -13.30 -1.58 7.76
C ILE A 431 -11.94 -1.45 8.45
N ASP A 432 -11.95 -0.94 9.68
CA ASP A 432 -10.72 -0.72 10.43
C ASP A 432 -9.95 -2.01 10.65
N VAL A 433 -8.63 -1.90 10.53
CA VAL A 433 -7.71 -3.03 10.68
C VAL A 433 -7.59 -3.35 12.17
N ALA A 434 -7.86 -4.60 12.54
CA ALA A 434 -7.68 -5.06 13.91
C ALA A 434 -6.25 -5.55 14.12
N PHE A 435 -5.65 -5.24 15.27
CA PHE A 435 -4.31 -5.72 15.63
C PHE A 435 -4.23 -7.24 15.81
N THR A 436 -5.35 -7.89 16.09
CA THR A 436 -5.45 -9.32 16.41
C THR A 436 -5.90 -10.18 15.24
N THR A 437 -6.64 -9.62 14.27
CA THR A 437 -7.18 -10.37 13.13
C THR A 437 -7.10 -9.55 11.84
N ASN A 438 -6.37 -10.08 10.86
CA ASN A 438 -6.15 -9.46 9.55
C ASN A 438 -7.15 -9.93 8.49
N SER A 439 -8.29 -10.49 8.89
CA SER A 439 -9.31 -11.05 8.00
C SER A 439 -10.72 -10.72 8.47
N GLN A 440 -11.63 -10.63 7.50
CA GLN A 440 -13.06 -10.48 7.66
C GLN A 440 -13.71 -11.69 6.96
N PRO A 441 -13.90 -12.84 7.63
CA PRO A 441 -14.30 -14.08 6.97
C PRO A 441 -15.79 -14.16 6.60
N ILE A 442 -16.57 -13.12 6.93
CA ILE A 442 -18.01 -13.04 6.68
C ILE A 442 -18.28 -11.75 5.90
N PRO A 443 -19.08 -11.81 4.81
CA PRO A 443 -19.55 -10.63 4.08
C PRO A 443 -20.11 -9.58 5.01
N ARG A 444 -19.50 -8.39 4.96
CA ARG A 444 -19.93 -7.24 5.75
C ARG A 444 -20.31 -6.12 4.81
N LYS A 445 -21.45 -5.49 5.11
CA LYS A 445 -21.86 -4.29 4.39
C LYS A 445 -20.99 -3.11 4.86
N VAL A 446 -20.41 -2.39 3.91
CA VAL A 446 -19.47 -1.29 4.17
C VAL A 446 -19.92 0.04 3.61
N ILE A 447 -20.74 0.04 2.56
CA ILE A 447 -21.44 1.22 2.07
C ILE A 447 -22.93 0.92 2.13
N GLU A 448 -23.67 1.79 2.81
CA GLU A 448 -25.13 1.81 2.76
C GLU A 448 -25.60 2.64 1.56
N PRO A 449 -26.76 2.32 0.97
CA PRO A 449 -27.39 3.16 -0.03
C PRO A 449 -27.53 4.60 0.46
N ASN A 450 -27.02 5.55 -0.30
CA ASN A 450 -27.03 6.98 0.03
C ASN A 450 -28.00 7.71 -0.90
N GLN A 451 -28.62 8.79 -0.41
CA GLN A 451 -29.46 9.68 -1.21
C GLN A 451 -28.66 10.73 -2.00
N ASN A 452 -27.38 10.95 -1.64
CA ASN A 452 -26.55 11.98 -2.27
C ASN A 452 -25.70 11.47 -3.44
N TYR A 453 -25.38 10.18 -3.44
CA TYR A 453 -24.59 9.57 -4.51
C TYR A 453 -24.90 8.08 -4.59
N THR A 454 -24.73 7.53 -5.78
CA THR A 454 -24.91 6.12 -6.09
C THR A 454 -23.56 5.47 -6.43
N VAL A 455 -23.40 4.18 -6.11
CA VAL A 455 -22.26 3.36 -6.54
C VAL A 455 -22.68 2.60 -7.78
N ASN A 456 -21.99 2.81 -8.89
CA ASN A 456 -22.34 2.24 -10.19
C ASN A 456 -21.60 0.94 -10.50
N ARG A 457 -20.35 0.83 -10.03
CA ARG A 457 -19.50 -0.34 -10.25
C ARG A 457 -18.45 -0.44 -9.16
N VAL A 458 -18.07 -1.68 -8.83
CA VAL A 458 -17.00 -1.99 -7.87
C VAL A 458 -15.85 -2.66 -8.59
N PHE A 459 -14.63 -2.40 -8.13
CA PHE A 459 -13.42 -3.01 -8.65
C PHE A 459 -12.50 -3.40 -7.51
N ALA A 460 -11.70 -4.44 -7.70
CA ALA A 460 -10.67 -4.87 -6.77
C ALA A 460 -9.35 -5.14 -7.50
N GLY A 461 -8.26 -4.70 -6.88
CA GLY A 461 -6.89 -5.02 -7.28
C GLY A 461 -6.24 -5.92 -6.25
N GLY A 462 -4.91 -6.05 -6.27
CA GLY A 462 -4.17 -6.93 -5.35
C GLY A 462 -4.61 -6.80 -3.89
N ASP A 463 -4.35 -5.63 -3.28
CA ASP A 463 -4.80 -5.29 -1.93
C ASP A 463 -5.60 -3.98 -1.90
N THR A 464 -6.37 -3.70 -2.95
CA THR A 464 -7.12 -2.44 -3.09
C THR A 464 -8.53 -2.66 -3.57
N THR A 465 -9.43 -1.74 -3.22
CA THR A 465 -10.82 -1.73 -3.64
C THR A 465 -11.17 -0.33 -4.14
N TYR A 466 -11.91 -0.25 -5.24
CA TYR A 466 -12.37 0.99 -5.86
C TYR A 466 -13.88 0.96 -6.05
N LEU A 467 -14.51 2.11 -5.85
CA LEU A 467 -15.92 2.34 -6.10
C LEU A 467 -16.03 3.45 -7.13
N LYS A 468 -16.67 3.18 -8.27
CA LYS A 468 -17.06 4.23 -9.22
C LYS A 468 -18.44 4.75 -8.79
N CYS A 469 -18.49 6.01 -8.39
CA CYS A 469 -19.69 6.65 -7.85
C CYS A 469 -20.17 7.78 -8.77
N ALA A 470 -21.45 8.11 -8.70
CA ALA A 470 -22.06 9.28 -9.32
C ALA A 470 -22.77 10.13 -8.26
N ASP A 471 -22.43 11.42 -8.19
CA ASP A 471 -23.16 12.40 -7.36
C ASP A 471 -24.40 12.87 -8.13
N ASP A 472 -25.57 12.53 -7.62
CA ASP A 472 -26.86 12.80 -8.26
C ASP A 472 -27.19 14.30 -8.30
N ARG A 473 -26.57 15.11 -7.44
CA ARG A 473 -26.86 16.56 -7.34
C ARG A 473 -26.21 17.37 -8.44
N ASN A 474 -24.99 16.98 -8.81
CA ASN A 474 -24.14 17.72 -9.77
C ASN A 474 -23.84 16.93 -11.05
N ASN A 475 -24.43 15.74 -11.21
CA ASN A 475 -24.19 14.84 -12.33
C ASN A 475 -22.69 14.58 -12.57
N GLN A 476 -21.94 14.37 -11.48
CA GLN A 476 -20.49 14.23 -11.49
C GLN A 476 -20.09 12.84 -11.02
N GLU A 477 -19.27 12.16 -11.82
CA GLU A 477 -18.67 10.90 -11.43
C GLU A 477 -17.38 11.10 -10.64
N PHE A 478 -17.13 10.25 -9.66
CA PHE A 478 -15.89 10.23 -8.88
C PHE A 478 -15.53 8.80 -8.47
N ILE A 479 -14.26 8.60 -8.10
CA ILE A 479 -13.76 7.30 -7.64
C ILE A 479 -13.38 7.40 -6.17
N GLN A 480 -13.86 6.45 -5.38
CA GLN A 480 -13.35 6.22 -4.03
C GLN A 480 -12.48 4.97 -4.02
N ALA A 481 -11.42 4.98 -3.23
CA ALA A 481 -10.49 3.87 -3.09
C ALA A 481 -10.12 3.64 -1.62
N PHE A 482 -9.89 2.38 -1.25
CA PHE A 482 -9.41 1.96 0.07
C PHE A 482 -8.57 0.68 -0.04
N GLY A 483 -7.79 0.38 1.00
CA GLY A 483 -6.78 -0.68 1.03
C GLY A 483 -5.35 -0.18 1.07
N ASN A 484 -4.44 -0.93 0.44
CA ASN A 484 -3.01 -0.66 0.40
C ASN A 484 -2.68 0.51 -0.54
N GLY A 485 -1.95 1.52 -0.08
CA GLY A 485 -1.51 2.66 -0.90
C GLY A 485 0.00 2.88 -0.88
N LEU A 486 0.79 1.88 -0.46
CA LEU A 486 2.25 1.94 -0.29
C LEU A 486 3.01 2.41 -1.53
N VAL A 487 2.56 1.96 -2.70
CA VAL A 487 3.17 2.26 -3.99
C VAL A 487 2.34 3.28 -4.77
N GLY A 488 1.33 3.89 -4.14
CA GLY A 488 0.48 4.90 -4.74
C GLY A 488 -0.73 4.33 -5.47
N GLN A 489 -0.98 3.03 -5.35
CA GLN A 489 -2.00 2.32 -6.12
C GLN A 489 -3.42 2.82 -5.85
N LEU A 490 -3.71 3.42 -4.69
CA LEU A 490 -5.02 4.05 -4.43
C LEU A 490 -5.33 5.29 -5.28
N GLY A 491 -4.31 5.96 -5.85
CA GLY A 491 -4.51 7.17 -6.65
C GLY A 491 -4.95 8.43 -5.88
N VAL A 492 -5.01 8.38 -4.55
CA VAL A 492 -5.53 9.49 -3.71
C VAL A 492 -4.53 10.63 -3.48
N SER A 493 -3.50 10.74 -4.33
CA SER A 493 -2.41 11.74 -4.25
C SER A 493 -1.60 11.69 -2.95
N ARG A 494 -1.61 10.53 -2.27
CA ARG A 494 -0.87 10.27 -1.03
C ARG A 494 -0.39 8.81 -1.02
N TYR A 495 0.80 8.58 -0.45
CA TYR A 495 1.30 7.23 -0.18
C TYR A 495 0.82 6.83 1.21
N LEU A 496 -0.27 6.06 1.27
CA LEU A 496 -0.89 5.61 2.53
C LEU A 496 -0.56 4.13 2.74
N GLN A 497 -0.03 3.77 3.91
CA GLN A 497 0.23 2.36 4.24
C GLN A 497 -1.07 1.54 4.30
N VAL A 498 -2.07 2.12 4.98
CA VAL A 498 -3.37 1.51 5.27
C VAL A 498 -4.42 2.59 5.03
N CYS A 499 -5.50 2.24 4.35
CA CYS A 499 -6.64 3.11 4.13
C CYS A 499 -7.91 2.28 4.36
N SER A 500 -8.43 2.22 5.59
CA SER A 500 -9.65 1.48 5.91
C SER A 500 -10.92 2.20 5.47
N GLN A 501 -10.89 3.52 5.36
CA GLN A 501 -12.04 4.33 4.98
C GLN A 501 -11.96 4.72 3.49
N PRO A 502 -13.07 4.65 2.73
CA PRO A 502 -13.10 5.08 1.35
C PRO A 502 -12.61 6.52 1.16
N SER A 503 -11.54 6.69 0.38
CA SER A 503 -10.90 7.98 0.10
C SER A 503 -11.10 8.37 -1.36
N THR A 504 -11.50 9.62 -1.61
CA THR A 504 -11.80 10.09 -2.97
C THR A 504 -10.54 10.43 -3.76
N MET A 505 -10.50 10.01 -5.02
CA MET A 505 -9.46 10.33 -6.00
C MET A 505 -9.62 11.76 -6.53
N LYS A 506 -9.20 12.74 -5.73
CA LYS A 506 -9.45 14.18 -5.99
C LYS A 506 -8.89 14.72 -7.31
N SER A 507 -7.86 14.08 -7.87
CA SER A 507 -7.21 14.56 -9.10
C SER A 507 -8.06 14.41 -10.36
N ILE A 508 -9.08 13.54 -10.33
CA ILE A 508 -10.00 13.32 -11.45
C ILE A 508 -11.42 13.82 -11.15
N THR A 509 -11.71 14.16 -9.89
CA THR A 509 -12.98 14.79 -9.50
C THR A 509 -12.93 16.29 -9.81
N GLY A 510 -14.04 16.87 -10.26
CA GLY A 510 -14.10 18.30 -10.59
C GLY A 510 -13.67 18.65 -12.01
N LEU A 511 -13.22 17.67 -12.82
CA LEU A 511 -12.82 17.91 -14.20
C LEU A 511 -14.03 18.33 -15.05
N SER A 512 -13.82 19.30 -15.93
CA SER A 512 -14.85 19.83 -16.82
C SER A 512 -14.25 20.31 -18.13
N GLU A 513 -15.07 20.36 -19.16
CA GLU A 513 -14.73 20.85 -20.50
C GLU A 513 -15.88 21.69 -21.07
N TYR A 514 -15.60 22.45 -22.12
CA TYR A 514 -16.60 23.25 -22.81
C TYR A 514 -17.20 22.48 -23.99
N ASP A 515 -18.51 22.23 -23.97
CA ASP A 515 -19.24 21.68 -25.10
C ASP A 515 -19.61 22.82 -26.07
N GLU A 516 -18.93 22.89 -27.22
CA GLU A 516 -19.22 23.91 -28.25
C GLU A 516 -20.64 23.78 -28.83
N LYS A 517 -21.18 22.56 -28.94
CA LYS A 517 -22.53 22.32 -29.50
C LYS A 517 -23.61 22.80 -28.54
N GLN A 518 -23.43 22.55 -27.25
CA GLN A 518 -24.36 22.97 -26.21
C GLN A 518 -24.05 24.35 -25.63
N ARG A 519 -22.91 24.94 -26.01
CA ARG A 519 -22.36 26.21 -25.53
C ARG A 519 -22.30 26.30 -23.99
N LYS A 520 -21.96 25.20 -23.33
CA LYS A 520 -21.92 25.11 -21.86
C LYS A 520 -20.74 24.29 -21.37
N VAL A 521 -20.31 24.58 -20.14
CA VAL A 521 -19.34 23.74 -19.44
C VAL A 521 -20.03 22.48 -18.95
N VAL A 522 -19.46 21.31 -19.25
CA VAL A 522 -19.95 19.98 -18.84
C VAL A 522 -18.89 19.27 -18.00
N PRO A 523 -19.28 18.44 -17.02
CA PRO A 523 -18.33 17.65 -16.25
C PRO A 523 -17.72 16.52 -17.12
N ILE A 524 -16.42 16.28 -16.96
CA ILE A 524 -15.75 15.12 -17.53
C ILE A 524 -15.96 13.94 -16.57
N GLY A 525 -16.66 12.90 -17.04
CA GLY A 525 -16.89 11.67 -16.28
C GLY A 525 -15.73 10.68 -16.38
N VAL A 526 -15.92 9.49 -15.82
CA VAL A 526 -15.01 8.35 -15.92
C VAL A 526 -15.63 7.32 -16.86
N LYS A 527 -15.02 7.06 -18.01
CA LYS A 527 -15.50 6.03 -18.94
C LYS A 527 -15.30 4.64 -18.33
N GLU A 528 -14.08 4.31 -17.94
CA GLU A 528 -13.72 2.98 -17.43
C GLU A 528 -12.55 3.08 -16.44
N LEU A 529 -12.52 2.17 -15.46
CA LEU A 529 -11.40 1.97 -14.55
C LEU A 529 -10.85 0.57 -14.79
N SER A 530 -9.58 0.45 -15.13
CA SER A 530 -8.89 -0.84 -15.21
C SER A 530 -7.92 -0.97 -14.04
N VAL A 531 -8.08 -2.01 -13.23
CA VAL A 531 -7.32 -2.22 -12.00
C VAL A 531 -6.47 -3.47 -12.12
N GLY A 532 -5.18 -3.34 -11.87
CA GLY A 532 -4.22 -4.45 -11.77
C GLY A 532 -3.84 -4.75 -10.32
N THR A 533 -2.77 -5.52 -10.13
CA THR A 533 -2.30 -5.88 -8.77
C THR A 533 -1.84 -4.64 -7.99
N SER A 534 -1.09 -3.76 -8.65
CA SER A 534 -0.35 -2.65 -8.01
C SER A 534 -0.47 -1.31 -8.76
N HIS A 535 -1.20 -1.26 -9.88
CA HIS A 535 -1.45 -0.05 -10.66
C HIS A 535 -2.86 -0.06 -11.25
N PHE A 536 -3.30 1.09 -11.73
CA PHE A 536 -4.61 1.24 -12.36
C PHE A 536 -4.56 2.27 -13.49
N PHE A 537 -5.48 2.14 -14.44
CA PHE A 537 -5.77 3.14 -15.47
C PHE A 537 -7.18 3.70 -15.30
N VAL A 538 -7.31 5.01 -15.47
CA VAL A 538 -8.60 5.70 -15.57
C VAL A 538 -8.73 6.22 -16.98
N THR A 539 -9.74 5.75 -17.71
CA THR A 539 -10.14 6.34 -18.98
C THR A 539 -11.23 7.36 -18.71
N LEU A 540 -11.01 8.62 -19.07
CA LEU A 540 -11.97 9.71 -18.88
C LEU A 540 -13.04 9.66 -19.98
N ASN A 541 -14.22 10.19 -19.67
CA ASN A 541 -15.32 10.31 -20.63
C ASN A 541 -15.46 11.75 -21.15
N ASN A 542 -14.35 12.35 -21.57
CA ASN A 542 -14.36 13.67 -22.21
C ASN A 542 -15.07 13.63 -23.57
N LEU A 543 -15.51 14.77 -24.09
CA LEU A 543 -16.23 14.88 -25.36
C LEU A 543 -15.35 14.44 -26.54
N GLY A 544 -16.02 13.93 -27.58
CA GLY A 544 -15.37 13.47 -28.82
C GLY A 544 -14.95 11.99 -28.80
N ASN A 545 -14.23 11.62 -29.86
CA ASN A 545 -13.86 10.23 -30.18
C ASN A 545 -12.44 9.87 -29.70
N GLN A 546 -11.86 10.69 -28.83
CA GLN A 546 -10.52 10.55 -28.28
C GLN A 546 -10.60 10.74 -26.78
N LYS A 547 -10.31 9.68 -26.02
CA LYS A 547 -10.48 9.65 -24.57
C LYS A 547 -9.15 9.78 -23.87
N ASP A 548 -9.09 10.72 -22.93
CA ASP A 548 -7.93 10.90 -22.08
C ASP A 548 -7.74 9.69 -21.15
N VAL A 549 -6.49 9.28 -20.97
CA VAL A 549 -6.13 8.18 -20.07
C VAL A 549 -5.08 8.62 -19.06
N MET A 550 -5.32 8.26 -17.80
CA MET A 550 -4.39 8.46 -16.69
C MET A 550 -4.00 7.13 -16.07
N VAL A 551 -2.83 7.08 -15.45
CA VAL A 551 -2.31 5.92 -14.73
C VAL A 551 -1.84 6.31 -13.33
N GLY A 552 -1.96 5.41 -12.36
CA GLY A 552 -1.39 5.56 -11.03
C GLY A 552 -0.97 4.23 -10.42
N GLY A 553 -0.26 4.28 -9.31
CA GLY A 553 0.29 3.11 -8.61
C GLY A 553 1.74 2.82 -8.91
N ASP A 554 2.12 1.56 -8.79
CA ASP A 554 3.48 1.12 -9.04
C ASP A 554 3.85 1.27 -10.52
N ASN A 555 5.14 1.44 -10.80
CA ASN A 555 5.69 1.42 -12.15
C ASN A 555 7.05 0.70 -12.20
N CYS A 556 7.37 -0.14 -11.21
CA CYS A 556 8.69 -0.78 -11.08
C CYS A 556 9.07 -1.67 -12.28
N CYS A 557 8.10 -2.10 -13.08
CA CYS A 557 8.29 -2.93 -14.26
C CYS A 557 7.99 -2.20 -15.58
N GLY A 558 7.68 -0.90 -15.57
CA GLY A 558 7.30 -0.16 -16.78
C GLY A 558 5.85 -0.35 -17.20
N GLN A 559 4.98 -0.80 -16.29
CA GLN A 559 3.55 -1.02 -16.53
C GLN A 559 2.79 0.23 -16.99
N TYR A 560 3.36 1.43 -16.87
CA TYR A 560 2.75 2.65 -17.40
C TYR A 560 2.89 2.79 -18.92
N GLY A 561 3.83 2.09 -19.55
CA GLY A 561 4.09 2.24 -20.99
C GLY A 561 4.74 3.58 -21.36
N ASN A 562 5.41 4.23 -20.40
CA ASN A 562 5.99 5.57 -20.59
C ASN A 562 7.53 5.60 -20.67
N GLY A 563 8.17 4.43 -20.83
CA GLY A 563 9.62 4.31 -20.87
C GLY A 563 10.34 4.54 -19.53
N LYS A 564 9.59 4.81 -18.45
CA LYS A 564 10.10 5.11 -17.11
C LYS A 564 9.68 4.03 -16.11
N LEU A 565 10.33 4.03 -14.95
CA LEU A 565 10.01 3.16 -13.82
C LEU A 565 9.47 3.92 -12.60
N ALA A 566 9.19 5.21 -12.76
CA ALA A 566 8.73 6.05 -11.66
C ALA A 566 7.24 5.78 -11.38
N LYS A 567 6.95 5.36 -10.14
CA LYS A 567 5.59 5.19 -9.59
C LYS A 567 4.95 6.53 -9.24
N SER A 568 3.63 6.56 -9.13
CA SER A 568 2.88 7.78 -8.77
C SER A 568 1.66 7.47 -7.92
N SER A 569 1.50 8.19 -6.80
CA SER A 569 0.28 8.17 -5.99
C SER A 569 -0.84 9.08 -6.49
N LYS A 570 -0.52 9.94 -7.47
CA LYS A 570 -1.48 10.78 -8.19
C LYS A 570 -1.64 10.22 -9.61
N PRO A 571 -2.87 10.05 -10.13
CA PRO A 571 -3.10 9.81 -11.54
C PRO A 571 -2.34 10.80 -12.43
N VAL A 572 -1.54 10.28 -13.35
CA VAL A 572 -0.74 11.06 -14.31
C VAL A 572 -1.07 10.65 -15.73
N TYR A 573 -1.01 11.60 -16.66
CA TYR A 573 -1.10 11.30 -18.09
C TYR A 573 0.13 10.51 -18.56
N ILE A 574 -0.11 9.56 -19.45
CA ILE A 574 0.93 8.79 -20.14
C ILE A 574 1.15 9.34 -21.56
N PRO A 575 2.35 9.17 -22.14
CA PRO A 575 2.62 9.68 -23.47
C PRO A 575 1.85 8.92 -24.55
N LYS A 576 1.68 9.57 -25.71
CA LYS A 576 1.09 8.95 -26.89
C LYS A 576 1.84 7.68 -27.30
N LEU A 577 1.13 6.82 -28.03
CA LEU A 577 1.74 5.66 -28.67
C LEU A 577 2.79 6.12 -29.69
N LEU A 578 3.84 5.31 -29.87
CA LEU A 578 4.77 5.48 -30.98
C LEU A 578 4.05 5.18 -32.30
N GLU A 579 4.07 6.14 -33.21
CA GLU A 579 3.49 6.00 -34.55
C GLU A 579 4.60 5.97 -35.62
N PRO A 580 4.35 5.45 -36.84
CA PRO A 580 5.37 5.39 -37.89
C PRO A 580 5.99 6.75 -38.23
N ILE A 581 5.19 7.82 -38.18
CA ILE A 581 5.64 9.20 -38.41
C ILE A 581 6.66 9.68 -37.35
N ASP A 582 6.67 9.08 -36.17
CA ASP A 582 7.65 9.41 -35.13
C ASP A 582 9.02 8.78 -35.40
N LEU A 583 9.12 7.82 -36.32
CA LEU A 583 10.32 7.03 -36.60
C LEU A 583 10.94 7.31 -37.99
N ASP A 584 10.35 8.21 -38.78
CA ASP A 584 10.80 8.51 -40.14
C ASP A 584 12.23 9.12 -40.18
N GLU A 585 13.01 8.79 -41.21
CA GLU A 585 14.44 9.10 -41.31
C GLU A 585 14.71 10.62 -41.43
N SER A 586 13.74 11.38 -41.94
CA SER A 586 13.79 12.85 -41.99
C SER A 586 13.66 13.51 -40.60
N THR A 587 13.10 12.78 -39.63
CA THR A 587 12.79 13.21 -38.26
C THR A 587 13.61 12.51 -37.19
N ARG A 588 14.69 11.80 -37.56
CA ARG A 588 15.55 10.95 -36.70
C ARG A 588 16.31 11.65 -35.58
N ASP A 589 15.97 12.89 -35.26
CA ASP A 589 16.43 13.52 -34.03
C ASP A 589 15.72 12.87 -32.84
N MET A 590 16.31 11.77 -32.36
CA MET A 590 15.83 11.02 -31.20
C MET A 590 15.82 11.86 -29.92
N SER A 591 16.59 12.95 -29.86
CA SER A 591 16.50 13.91 -28.77
C SER A 591 15.14 14.61 -28.81
N ILE A 592 14.71 15.12 -29.97
CA ILE A 592 13.39 15.75 -30.15
C ILE A 592 12.26 14.76 -29.88
N LEU A 593 12.34 13.53 -30.40
CA LEU A 593 11.32 12.52 -30.12
C LEU A 593 11.23 12.21 -28.63
N SER A 594 12.38 12.06 -27.96
CA SER A 594 12.42 11.81 -26.52
C SER A 594 11.83 12.97 -25.70
N MET A 595 12.03 14.22 -26.13
CA MET A 595 11.39 15.38 -25.52
C MET A 595 9.87 15.34 -25.71
N LYS A 596 9.40 15.07 -26.94
CA LYS A 596 7.96 14.97 -27.26
C LYS A 596 7.27 13.87 -26.44
N LEU A 597 7.87 12.69 -26.33
CA LEU A 597 7.34 11.59 -25.51
C LEU A 597 7.42 11.86 -24.00
N ASN A 598 8.27 12.79 -23.56
CA ASN A 598 8.31 13.20 -22.16
C ASN A 598 7.32 14.32 -21.85
N ASP A 599 6.82 15.03 -22.85
CA ASP A 599 5.79 16.06 -22.71
C ASP A 599 4.37 15.45 -22.79
N SER A 600 3.88 15.00 -21.63
CA SER A 600 2.52 14.50 -21.48
C SER A 600 1.47 15.61 -21.38
N THR A 601 1.82 16.88 -21.52
CA THR A 601 0.80 17.95 -21.58
C THR A 601 0.19 18.04 -22.97
N VAL A 602 1.04 17.97 -24.00
CA VAL A 602 0.65 18.05 -25.41
C VAL A 602 0.59 16.68 -26.08
N ASN A 603 1.54 15.78 -25.79
CA ASN A 603 1.67 14.48 -26.46
C ASN A 603 1.24 13.33 -25.55
N ARG A 604 0.07 13.46 -24.92
CA ARG A 604 -0.51 12.39 -24.11
C ARG A 604 -1.27 11.36 -24.94
N MET A 605 -1.44 10.17 -24.37
CA MET A 605 -2.24 9.11 -24.97
C MET A 605 -3.71 9.50 -25.02
N LEU A 606 -4.30 9.32 -26.19
CA LEU A 606 -5.71 9.54 -26.46
C LEU A 606 -6.26 8.26 -27.07
N LEU A 607 -7.09 7.55 -26.29
CA LEU A 607 -7.67 6.29 -26.73
C LEU A 607 -8.78 6.55 -27.75
N LEU A 608 -8.77 5.83 -28.87
CA LEU A 608 -9.81 5.92 -29.87
C LEU A 608 -11.15 5.43 -29.30
N ASP A 609 -12.24 6.13 -29.59
CA ASP A 609 -13.59 5.76 -29.17
C ASP A 609 -14.62 6.04 -30.28
N GLY A 610 -15.29 4.99 -30.76
CA GLY A 610 -16.21 5.09 -31.89
C GLY A 610 -15.54 5.54 -33.21
N TYR A 611 -14.23 5.31 -33.35
CA TYR A 611 -13.41 5.70 -34.50
C TYR A 611 -13.53 4.68 -35.64
N ARG A 612 -13.39 5.09 -36.91
CA ARG A 612 -13.36 4.15 -38.05
C ARG A 612 -11.92 4.02 -38.54
N LEU A 613 -11.38 2.79 -38.48
CA LEU A 613 -10.04 2.52 -39.00
C LEU A 613 -10.00 2.76 -40.51
N THR A 614 -8.84 3.18 -41.02
CA THR A 614 -8.66 3.44 -42.45
C THR A 614 -8.95 2.18 -43.27
N GLY A 615 -9.91 2.27 -44.20
CA GLY A 615 -10.32 1.15 -45.06
C GLY A 615 -11.30 0.17 -44.40
N ASP A 616 -11.63 0.35 -43.13
CA ASP A 616 -12.56 -0.50 -42.38
C ASP A 616 -13.92 0.19 -42.19
N LYS A 617 -15.02 -0.56 -42.37
CA LYS A 617 -16.38 -0.01 -42.22
C LYS A 617 -16.86 0.03 -40.76
N VAL A 618 -16.13 -0.61 -39.86
CA VAL A 618 -16.52 -0.86 -38.48
C VAL A 618 -15.98 0.22 -37.56
N LYS A 619 -16.79 0.64 -36.58
CA LYS A 619 -16.33 1.52 -35.51
C LYS A 619 -15.59 0.72 -34.46
N VAL A 620 -14.53 1.30 -33.93
CA VAL A 620 -13.65 0.67 -32.96
C VAL A 620 -13.45 1.57 -31.76
N GLU A 621 -13.15 0.95 -30.63
CA GLU A 621 -12.60 1.60 -29.46
C GLU A 621 -11.29 0.93 -29.04
N GLN A 622 -10.40 1.72 -28.46
CA GLN A 622 -9.20 1.25 -27.78
C GLN A 622 -9.47 1.11 -26.28
N VAL A 623 -9.07 -0.03 -25.73
CA VAL A 623 -9.20 -0.34 -24.30
C VAL A 623 -7.81 -0.59 -23.73
N ILE A 624 -7.51 0.06 -22.61
CA ILE A 624 -6.31 -0.19 -21.82
C ILE A 624 -6.64 -1.08 -20.61
N ALA A 625 -5.84 -2.12 -20.39
CA ALA A 625 -6.01 -3.06 -19.30
C ALA A 625 -4.77 -3.08 -18.40
N ALA A 626 -4.98 -3.08 -17.09
CA ALA A 626 -3.97 -3.35 -16.08
C ALA A 626 -4.09 -4.80 -15.58
N GLY A 627 -2.96 -5.42 -15.24
CA GLY A 627 -2.93 -6.69 -14.52
C GLY A 627 -1.72 -6.82 -13.62
N ASP A 628 -1.10 -8.01 -13.58
CA ASP A 628 0.02 -8.24 -12.66
C ASP A 628 1.35 -7.74 -13.22
N ASN A 629 1.75 -6.52 -12.81
CA ASN A 629 2.94 -5.78 -13.26
C ASN A 629 3.04 -5.58 -14.79
N LYS A 630 1.93 -5.78 -15.50
CA LYS A 630 1.81 -5.69 -16.95
C LYS A 630 0.57 -4.90 -17.32
N SER A 631 0.59 -4.41 -18.54
CA SER A 631 -0.52 -3.66 -19.12
C SER A 631 -0.67 -4.03 -20.59
N ALA A 632 -1.89 -3.85 -21.09
CA ALA A 632 -2.22 -4.09 -22.48
C ALA A 632 -3.06 -2.96 -23.05
N LEU A 633 -2.90 -2.70 -24.34
CA LEU A 633 -3.77 -1.81 -25.12
C LEU A 633 -4.27 -2.59 -26.33
N PHE A 634 -5.58 -2.62 -26.57
CA PHE A 634 -6.18 -3.42 -27.64
C PHE A 634 -7.46 -2.80 -28.19
N TYR A 635 -7.97 -3.36 -29.28
CA TYR A 635 -9.11 -2.83 -30.04
C TYR A 635 -10.33 -3.72 -29.90
N LYS A 636 -11.47 -3.11 -29.61
CA LYS A 636 -12.81 -3.70 -29.64
C LYS A 636 -13.64 -3.09 -30.77
N ARG A 637 -14.57 -3.85 -31.33
CA ARG A 637 -15.63 -3.28 -32.17
C ARG A 637 -16.70 -2.63 -31.29
N VAL A 638 -17.26 -1.54 -31.78
CA VAL A 638 -18.32 -0.74 -31.15
C VAL A 638 -19.62 -0.86 -31.92
#